data_AF-A0AA88SQZ4-F1
#
_entry.id   AF-A0AA88SQZ4-F1
#
_cell.length_a   1.000
_cell.length_b   1.000
_cell.length_c   1.000
_cell.angle_alpha   90.00
_cell.angle_beta   90.00
_cell.angle_gamma   90.00
#
_symmetry.space_group_name_H-M   'P 1'
#
loop_
_entity.id
_entity.type
_entity.pdbx_description
1 polymer ?
#
loop_
_entity_poly.entity_id
_entity_poly.type
_entity_poly.pdbx_seq_one_letter_code
_entity_poly.pdbx_strand_id
1 'polypeptide(L)'
;MSSSSDRNPKTLIRLLVEAVISASDKNRQLTVIHRLTSGVQAEEPVPVFPHIASRGRPESVTRTAWKLLLALNLLALVGFLAFWGRCSSRSIRAAAAGPEVSADGRRPRGNGTAQGPSVSHEVLLKRLGSLEDVVYRQLNGLSKSLGLIEGFGGRAKGGQAATLSPDEESEAKVLREKYGYNAYLSDRVSLDRTLPDFRPSKCKTISYPRDLPQISIIFIFVNEALSVILRSIHTAVNHTPAHLLKEIILVDDNSDDEQLKAPLEEYVNKRYPGLVKIVRNQNREGLIRARIEGWKAATGEVTGFFDSHMEFTPYWAEPVLARIKDDHTRIILPAIDNIKHETFEAETYGNSAHGYNWELWCMYISPPKKWWDDGDTSAPIRTPAMIGCSFVVNREYFGKLGLLDPGMHVYGGENIELGIKVWMCGGSMEVLPCSRVAHIARTKKPYHNNIGVHTRRNALRVAEVWMDEHKASVYMAWNIPMENHGIDFGDISQRVALRKSLQCKSFDWYLDNVYPEMRKYNNTLFYGELRSSKANHLCIDQGAKENHTAILHPCHGWGPQLARYTREGYLYLGPMGSTGDDTRCIVDDQTSRFPQLVNCDKVTNVKQKTWNFSQNEAIMNRASGRCLEATKSSAYFGHLLVLQPCSGQKWTIKNTVKV
;
A
#
# COMPACT_ATOMS: atom_id res chain seq x y z
N MET A 1 27.86 -31.40 -31.85
CA MET A 1 27.29 -32.43 -30.94
C MET A 1 26.99 -31.71 -29.62
N SER A 2 25.77 -31.23 -29.37
CA SER A 2 24.55 -31.97 -28.95
C SER A 2 24.67 -32.53 -27.53
N SER A 3 23.74 -32.30 -26.58
CA SER A 3 22.35 -31.87 -26.73
C SER A 3 21.84 -31.05 -25.53
N SER A 4 20.89 -30.15 -25.80
CA SER A 4 20.01 -29.52 -24.79
C SER A 4 18.76 -30.36 -24.58
N SER A 5 18.21 -30.34 -23.36
CA SER A 5 16.98 -31.05 -22.98
C SER A 5 15.86 -30.05 -22.69
N ASP A 6 15.17 -29.59 -23.73
CA ASP A 6 13.90 -28.86 -23.59
C ASP A 6 12.82 -29.77 -22.95
N ARG A 7 12.25 -29.33 -21.82
CA ARG A 7 11.10 -30.03 -21.20
C ARG A 7 9.79 -29.37 -21.63
N ASN A 8 9.12 -30.00 -22.59
CA ASN A 8 7.83 -29.57 -23.12
C ASN A 8 6.76 -29.46 -21.99
N PRO A 9 6.05 -28.32 -21.83
CA PRO A 9 5.06 -28.14 -20.77
C PRO A 9 3.86 -29.10 -20.85
N LYS A 10 3.57 -29.68 -22.02
CA LYS A 10 2.56 -30.76 -22.14
C LYS A 10 2.93 -31.98 -21.29
N THR A 11 4.23 -32.25 -21.09
CA THR A 11 4.70 -33.39 -20.27
C THR A 11 4.49 -33.15 -18.78
N LEU A 12 4.63 -31.90 -18.30
CA LEU A 12 4.45 -31.57 -16.88
C LEU A 12 2.97 -31.59 -16.47
N ILE A 13 2.08 -31.08 -17.32
CA ILE A 13 0.62 -31.16 -17.13
C ILE A 13 0.15 -32.62 -17.20
N ARG A 14 0.71 -33.41 -18.12
CA ARG A 14 0.43 -34.85 -18.22
C ARG A 14 0.85 -35.60 -16.96
N LEU A 15 2.02 -35.31 -16.38
CA LEU A 15 2.46 -35.89 -15.10
C LEU A 15 1.57 -35.48 -13.92
N LEU A 16 1.04 -34.26 -13.90
CA LEU A 16 0.08 -33.82 -12.88
C LEU A 16 -1.28 -34.54 -13.02
N VAL A 17 -1.78 -34.71 -14.24
CA VAL A 17 -3.01 -35.46 -14.52
C VAL A 17 -2.82 -36.96 -14.22
N GLU A 18 -1.69 -37.55 -14.61
CA GLU A 18 -1.35 -38.94 -14.29
C GLU A 18 -1.15 -39.16 -12.78
N ALA A 19 -0.66 -38.17 -12.03
CA ALA A 19 -0.58 -38.23 -10.56
C ALA A 19 -1.97 -38.16 -9.89
N VAL A 20 -2.87 -37.30 -10.39
CA VAL A 20 -4.27 -37.22 -9.91
C VAL A 20 -5.05 -38.50 -10.23
N ILE A 21 -4.80 -39.12 -11.40
CA ILE A 21 -5.41 -40.41 -11.78
C ILE A 21 -4.83 -41.57 -10.96
N SER A 22 -3.51 -41.58 -10.71
CA SER A 22 -2.84 -42.61 -9.88
C SER A 22 -3.38 -42.65 -8.44
N ALA A 23 -3.81 -41.51 -7.89
CA ALA A 23 -4.48 -41.46 -6.58
C ALA A 23 -5.86 -42.14 -6.56
N SER A 24 -6.52 -42.32 -7.72
CA SER A 24 -7.85 -42.93 -7.84
C SER A 24 -7.83 -44.41 -8.20
N ASP A 25 -6.70 -44.97 -8.64
CA ASP A 25 -6.65 -46.29 -9.30
C ASP A 25 -5.77 -47.33 -8.58
N LYS A 26 -5.76 -47.28 -7.25
CA LYS A 26 -5.07 -48.26 -6.38
C LYS A 26 -5.79 -49.62 -6.31
N ASN A 27 -6.52 -50.03 -7.35
CA ASN A 27 -7.35 -51.23 -7.31
C ASN A 27 -7.42 -52.06 -8.62
N ARG A 28 -6.30 -52.20 -9.36
CA ARG A 28 -5.94 -53.44 -10.08
C ARG A 28 -4.51 -53.44 -10.65
N GLN A 29 -3.83 -54.59 -10.56
CA GLN A 29 -2.56 -54.86 -11.23
C GLN A 29 -2.75 -55.64 -12.56
N LEU A 30 -1.66 -55.69 -13.35
CA LEU A 30 -1.21 -56.75 -14.29
C LEU A 30 -1.56 -56.67 -15.81
N THR A 31 -0.50 -56.83 -16.62
CA THR A 31 -0.44 -57.29 -18.04
C THR A 31 -0.71 -56.26 -19.17
N VAL A 32 -0.08 -56.31 -20.37
CA VAL A 32 1.35 -56.14 -20.77
C VAL A 32 1.52 -56.33 -22.30
N ILE A 33 2.25 -55.42 -23.01
CA ILE A 33 2.87 -55.54 -24.38
C ILE A 33 1.89 -55.68 -25.60
N HIS A 34 1.98 -54.95 -26.75
CA HIS A 34 3.03 -54.91 -27.80
C HIS A 34 2.99 -53.67 -28.77
N ARG A 35 3.94 -53.63 -29.72
CA ARG A 35 4.51 -52.56 -30.61
C ARG A 35 3.79 -52.09 -31.92
N LEU A 36 4.12 -50.83 -32.35
CA LEU A 36 4.48 -50.26 -33.70
C LEU A 36 3.48 -50.38 -34.91
N THR A 37 3.50 -49.64 -36.05
CA THR A 37 4.47 -48.73 -36.75
C THR A 37 3.81 -47.83 -37.84
N SER A 38 4.48 -46.73 -38.30
CA SER A 38 4.41 -46.01 -39.63
C SER A 38 3.07 -45.42 -40.18
N GLY A 39 3.01 -44.36 -41.01
CA GLY A 39 4.01 -43.35 -41.46
C GLY A 39 3.60 -42.49 -42.70
N VAL A 40 4.14 -41.24 -42.79
CA VAL A 40 4.64 -40.50 -44.01
C VAL A 40 3.68 -39.80 -45.05
N GLN A 41 4.00 -38.51 -45.34
CA GLN A 41 3.73 -37.62 -46.54
C GLN A 41 2.27 -37.26 -47.00
N ALA A 42 1.98 -36.17 -47.75
CA ALA A 42 2.56 -34.81 -47.95
C ALA A 42 1.66 -33.91 -48.88
N GLU A 43 2.04 -32.63 -49.05
CA GLU A 43 1.71 -31.65 -50.13
C GLU A 43 0.51 -30.65 -50.04
N GLU A 44 0.81 -29.41 -50.47
CA GLU A 44 -0.02 -28.20 -50.75
C GLU A 44 -0.17 -28.01 -52.30
N PRO A 45 -0.69 -26.92 -52.95
CA PRO A 45 -1.16 -25.59 -52.47
C PRO A 45 -2.46 -24.96 -53.09
N VAL A 46 -2.86 -23.84 -52.46
CA VAL A 46 -3.52 -22.57 -52.91
C VAL A 46 -3.49 -22.28 -54.45
N PRO A 47 -4.39 -21.47 -55.12
CA PRO A 47 -4.85 -20.12 -54.67
C PRO A 47 -6.20 -19.49 -55.19
N VAL A 48 -6.40 -18.19 -54.83
CA VAL A 48 -7.13 -17.08 -55.51
C VAL A 48 -8.49 -16.55 -54.93
N PHE A 49 -8.55 -15.22 -54.78
CA PHE A 49 -9.64 -14.30 -54.38
C PHE A 49 -10.16 -13.52 -55.64
N PRO A 50 -11.39 -12.93 -55.70
CA PRO A 50 -11.63 -11.59 -55.09
C PRO A 50 -13.09 -11.20 -54.71
N HIS A 51 -13.23 -9.95 -54.24
CA HIS A 51 -14.42 -9.24 -53.73
C HIS A 51 -15.63 -9.05 -54.67
N ILE A 52 -16.80 -8.76 -54.06
CA ILE A 52 -17.70 -7.61 -54.39
C ILE A 52 -18.57 -7.28 -53.16
N ALA A 53 -19.04 -6.03 -53.04
CA ALA A 53 -19.87 -5.53 -51.94
C ALA A 53 -21.22 -4.96 -52.43
N SER A 54 -22.27 -4.99 -51.59
CA SER A 54 -23.40 -4.03 -51.66
C SER A 54 -24.25 -4.02 -50.37
N ARG A 55 -25.14 -3.01 -50.24
CA ARG A 55 -25.87 -2.63 -49.01
C ARG A 55 -27.26 -3.28 -48.89
N GLY A 56 -27.73 -3.47 -47.65
CA GLY A 56 -29.15 -3.71 -47.32
C GLY A 56 -29.42 -3.55 -45.81
N ARG A 57 -30.59 -3.02 -45.43
CA ARG A 57 -31.06 -2.82 -44.04
C ARG A 57 -32.57 -3.18 -43.97
N PRO A 58 -33.16 -3.37 -42.78
CA PRO A 58 -33.40 -4.68 -42.17
C PRO A 58 -34.86 -5.14 -42.24
N GLU A 59 -35.10 -6.45 -42.17
CA GLU A 59 -36.45 -7.02 -42.03
C GLU A 59 -36.66 -7.82 -40.73
N SER A 60 -37.93 -7.95 -40.34
CA SER A 60 -38.40 -8.38 -39.03
C SER A 60 -38.26 -9.89 -38.76
N VAL A 61 -37.62 -10.24 -37.63
CA VAL A 61 -37.65 -11.61 -37.10
C VAL A 61 -38.99 -11.86 -36.39
N THR A 62 -39.73 -12.87 -36.84
CA THR A 62 -41.14 -13.09 -36.47
C THR A 62 -41.32 -13.88 -35.17
N ARG A 63 -42.54 -13.79 -34.58
CA ARG A 63 -42.99 -14.45 -33.33
C ARG A 63 -42.76 -15.98 -33.27
N THR A 64 -42.44 -16.62 -34.38
CA THR A 64 -42.21 -18.07 -34.49
C THR A 64 -40.96 -18.52 -33.76
N ALA A 65 -39.88 -17.72 -33.76
CA ALA A 65 -38.62 -18.06 -33.09
C ALA A 65 -38.77 -18.18 -31.56
N TRP A 66 -39.56 -17.29 -30.95
CA TRP A 66 -39.84 -17.30 -29.52
C TRP A 66 -40.63 -18.53 -29.07
N LYS A 67 -41.57 -19.02 -29.88
CA LYS A 67 -42.30 -20.27 -29.59
C LYS A 67 -41.38 -21.49 -29.61
N LEU A 68 -40.41 -21.53 -30.53
CA LEU A 68 -39.42 -22.60 -30.60
C LEU A 68 -38.49 -22.59 -29.37
N LEU A 69 -37.99 -21.42 -28.97
CA LEU A 69 -37.17 -21.24 -27.78
C LEU A 69 -37.91 -21.61 -26.48
N LEU A 70 -39.17 -21.21 -26.34
CA LEU A 70 -40.02 -21.61 -25.21
C LEU A 70 -40.24 -23.13 -25.17
N ALA A 71 -40.54 -23.77 -26.30
CA ALA A 71 -40.72 -25.22 -26.37
C ALA A 71 -39.43 -25.99 -26.02
N LEU A 72 -38.27 -25.54 -26.50
CA LEU A 72 -36.97 -26.14 -26.18
C LEU A 72 -36.60 -26.00 -24.70
N ASN A 73 -36.87 -24.82 -24.10
CA ASN A 73 -36.65 -24.61 -22.66
C ASN A 73 -37.61 -25.43 -21.80
N LEU A 74 -38.87 -25.62 -22.21
CA LEU A 74 -39.83 -26.48 -21.51
C LEU A 74 -39.40 -27.96 -21.56
N LEU A 75 -38.94 -28.43 -22.72
CA LEU A 75 -38.39 -29.79 -22.87
C LEU A 75 -37.14 -30.00 -22.00
N ALA A 76 -36.26 -29.00 -21.92
CA ALA A 76 -35.10 -29.04 -21.03
C ALA A 76 -35.49 -29.08 -19.54
N LEU A 77 -36.48 -28.28 -19.13
CA LEU A 77 -36.99 -28.24 -17.75
C LEU A 77 -37.63 -29.58 -17.35
N VAL A 78 -38.48 -30.15 -18.21
CA VAL A 78 -39.10 -31.47 -17.99
C VAL A 78 -38.05 -32.56 -17.93
N GLY A 79 -37.03 -32.52 -18.79
CA GLY A 79 -35.88 -33.43 -18.74
C GLY A 79 -35.10 -33.34 -17.42
N PHE A 80 -34.87 -32.12 -16.91
CA PHE A 80 -34.18 -31.90 -15.65
C PHE A 80 -34.99 -32.41 -14.44
N LEU A 81 -36.29 -32.15 -14.40
CA LEU A 81 -37.19 -32.64 -13.35
C LEU A 81 -37.30 -34.18 -13.36
N ALA A 82 -37.38 -34.80 -14.54
CA ALA A 82 -37.38 -36.26 -14.68
C ALA A 82 -36.04 -36.90 -14.24
N PHE A 83 -34.91 -36.24 -14.50
CA PHE A 83 -33.60 -36.65 -14.02
C PHE A 83 -33.49 -36.54 -12.49
N TRP A 84 -33.93 -35.42 -11.92
CA TRP A 84 -33.95 -35.19 -10.47
C TRP A 84 -34.83 -36.20 -9.72
N GLY A 85 -36.00 -36.54 -10.27
CA GLY A 85 -36.87 -37.59 -9.74
C GLY A 85 -36.24 -38.98 -9.74
N ARG A 86 -35.43 -39.32 -10.75
CA ARG A 86 -34.69 -40.61 -10.82
C ARG A 86 -33.43 -40.65 -9.96
N CYS A 87 -32.79 -39.52 -9.69
CA CYS A 87 -31.62 -39.46 -8.81
C CYS A 87 -32.01 -39.47 -7.32
N SER A 88 -33.10 -38.80 -6.95
CA SER A 88 -33.61 -38.79 -5.56
C SER A 88 -34.13 -40.17 -5.10
N SER A 89 -34.65 -41.00 -6.01
CA SER A 89 -35.18 -42.34 -5.68
C SER A 89 -34.10 -43.42 -5.47
N ARG A 90 -32.80 -43.08 -5.40
CA ARG A 90 -31.69 -44.03 -5.21
C ARG A 90 -30.89 -43.86 -3.91
N SER A 91 -31.32 -42.99 -3.00
CA SER A 91 -30.57 -42.67 -1.76
C SER A 91 -31.35 -42.88 -0.45
N ILE A 92 -32.21 -43.92 -0.36
CA ILE A 92 -32.76 -44.40 0.93
C ILE A 92 -32.82 -45.94 0.96
N ARG A 93 -31.76 -46.57 1.52
CA ARG A 93 -31.79 -47.80 2.36
C ARG A 93 -30.36 -48.33 2.57
N ALA A 94 -29.74 -47.93 3.68
CA ALA A 94 -28.52 -48.54 4.20
C ALA A 94 -28.46 -48.37 5.73
N ALA A 95 -29.06 -49.30 6.48
CA ALA A 95 -28.81 -49.52 7.92
C ALA A 95 -29.59 -50.75 8.43
N ALA A 96 -28.98 -51.94 8.41
CA ALA A 96 -29.24 -53.04 9.37
C ALA A 96 -28.23 -54.20 9.18
N ALA A 97 -27.78 -54.74 10.31
CA ALA A 97 -26.72 -55.72 10.53
C ALA A 97 -26.81 -57.11 9.84
N GLY A 98 -25.66 -57.81 9.80
CA GLY A 98 -25.60 -59.27 10.05
C GLY A 98 -25.25 -60.17 8.85
N PRO A 99 -24.24 -61.08 8.94
CA PRO A 99 -23.82 -61.95 7.83
C PRO A 99 -24.20 -63.44 8.02
N GLU A 100 -24.38 -64.21 6.92
CA GLU A 100 -23.91 -65.62 6.81
C GLU A 100 -24.08 -66.30 5.41
N VAL A 101 -23.23 -67.31 5.17
CA VAL A 101 -23.31 -68.51 4.27
C VAL A 101 -23.53 -68.40 2.73
N SER A 102 -22.42 -68.66 2.01
CA SER A 102 -22.14 -69.66 0.93
C SER A 102 -23.16 -70.18 -0.12
N ALA A 103 -22.57 -70.52 -1.29
CA ALA A 103 -22.88 -71.62 -2.24
C ALA A 103 -23.68 -71.38 -3.55
N ASP A 104 -22.93 -71.42 -4.66
CA ASP A 104 -23.15 -72.01 -6.02
C ASP A 104 -24.42 -71.72 -6.87
N GLY A 105 -24.25 -71.68 -8.20
CA GLY A 105 -25.33 -71.50 -9.18
C GLY A 105 -24.85 -71.10 -10.60
N ARG A 106 -25.01 -71.99 -11.58
CA ARG A 106 -24.50 -71.81 -12.96
C ARG A 106 -25.40 -70.94 -13.87
N ARG A 107 -24.74 -70.32 -14.87
CA ARG A 107 -25.29 -69.53 -16.01
C ARG A 107 -26.48 -70.19 -16.75
N PRO A 108 -27.30 -69.41 -17.48
CA PRO A 108 -27.05 -69.27 -18.93
C PRO A 108 -27.06 -67.81 -19.47
N ARG A 109 -26.65 -67.66 -20.74
CA ARG A 109 -26.59 -66.39 -21.49
C ARG A 109 -27.99 -65.87 -21.87
N GLY A 110 -28.17 -64.55 -21.85
CA GLY A 110 -29.20 -63.84 -22.60
C GLY A 110 -28.62 -62.57 -23.22
N ASN A 111 -28.72 -62.42 -24.55
CA ASN A 111 -28.30 -61.19 -25.25
C ASN A 111 -29.36 -60.10 -25.07
N GLY A 112 -28.94 -58.87 -24.78
CA GLY A 112 -29.82 -57.72 -24.63
C GLY A 112 -29.06 -56.40 -24.76
N THR A 113 -28.80 -55.96 -25.99
CA THR A 113 -28.10 -54.71 -26.29
C THR A 113 -28.98 -53.49 -26.01
N ALA A 114 -28.59 -52.66 -25.05
CA ALA A 114 -29.13 -51.32 -24.84
C ALA A 114 -28.04 -50.37 -24.31
N GLN A 115 -26.99 -50.13 -25.10
CA GLN A 115 -26.07 -49.02 -24.84
C GLN A 115 -26.77 -47.70 -25.14
N GLY A 116 -27.25 -47.01 -24.11
CA GLY A 116 -27.54 -45.58 -24.21
C GLY A 116 -26.25 -44.81 -24.50
N PRO A 117 -26.28 -43.72 -25.28
CA PRO A 117 -25.07 -43.03 -25.71
C PRO A 117 -24.37 -42.39 -24.51
N SER A 118 -23.27 -43.00 -24.08
CA SER A 118 -22.33 -42.35 -23.17
C SER A 118 -21.72 -41.15 -23.88
N VAL A 119 -22.03 -39.94 -23.41
CA VAL A 119 -21.41 -38.71 -23.89
C VAL A 119 -19.89 -38.88 -23.76
N SER A 120 -19.17 -38.87 -24.88
CA SER A 120 -17.73 -39.15 -24.85
C SER A 120 -16.99 -38.09 -24.03
N HIS A 121 -15.87 -38.50 -23.44
CA HIS A 121 -14.99 -37.62 -22.66
C HIS A 121 -14.60 -36.35 -23.43
N GLU A 122 -14.39 -36.47 -24.75
CA GLU A 122 -14.14 -35.34 -25.66
C GLU A 122 -15.33 -34.39 -25.81
N VAL A 123 -16.58 -34.88 -25.85
CA VAL A 123 -17.77 -34.02 -25.91
C VAL A 123 -17.96 -33.27 -24.58
N LEU A 124 -17.63 -33.89 -23.45
CA LEU A 124 -17.60 -33.22 -22.14
C LEU A 124 -16.51 -32.14 -22.09
N LEU A 125 -15.27 -32.44 -22.50
CA LEU A 125 -14.18 -31.46 -22.58
C LEU A 125 -14.48 -30.33 -23.57
N LYS A 126 -15.08 -30.64 -24.73
CA LYS A 126 -15.48 -29.63 -25.73
C LYS A 126 -16.64 -28.76 -25.25
N ARG A 127 -17.56 -29.30 -24.44
CA ARG A 127 -18.62 -28.52 -23.79
C ARG A 127 -18.06 -27.66 -22.65
N LEU A 128 -17.14 -28.18 -21.85
CA LEU A 128 -16.45 -27.41 -20.80
C LEU A 128 -15.65 -26.26 -21.41
N GLY A 129 -14.82 -26.53 -22.43
CA GLY A 129 -14.08 -25.50 -23.17
C GLY A 129 -14.99 -24.52 -23.90
N SER A 130 -16.17 -24.94 -24.38
CA SER A 130 -17.17 -24.01 -24.94
C SER A 130 -17.90 -23.19 -23.87
N LEU A 131 -18.06 -23.72 -22.65
CA LEU A 131 -18.60 -22.95 -21.52
C LEU A 131 -17.56 -21.93 -21.07
N GLU A 132 -16.31 -22.35 -20.97
CA GLU A 132 -15.14 -21.51 -20.69
C GLU A 132 -15.04 -20.39 -21.74
N ASP A 133 -15.13 -20.69 -23.04
CA ASP A 133 -15.08 -19.67 -24.10
C ASP A 133 -16.29 -18.71 -24.10
N VAL A 134 -17.47 -19.17 -23.67
CA VAL A 134 -18.66 -18.30 -23.47
C VAL A 134 -18.50 -17.40 -22.25
N VAL A 135 -18.04 -17.93 -21.12
CA VAL A 135 -17.73 -17.17 -19.90
C VAL A 135 -16.59 -16.18 -20.16
N TYR A 136 -15.55 -16.59 -20.89
CA TYR A 136 -14.43 -15.77 -21.33
C TYR A 136 -14.91 -14.61 -22.22
N ARG A 137 -15.82 -14.87 -23.17
CA ARG A 137 -16.39 -13.80 -24.02
C ARG A 137 -17.36 -12.87 -23.28
N GLN A 138 -18.08 -13.36 -22.26
CA GLN A 138 -19.00 -12.53 -21.46
C GLN A 138 -18.30 -11.70 -20.38
N LEU A 139 -17.20 -12.18 -19.80
CA LEU A 139 -16.45 -11.48 -18.75
C LEU A 139 -15.24 -10.72 -19.30
N ASN A 140 -14.35 -11.36 -20.07
CA ASN A 140 -13.12 -10.72 -20.57
C ASN A 140 -13.36 -9.77 -21.76
N GLY A 141 -14.60 -9.64 -22.23
CA GLY A 141 -15.01 -8.59 -23.16
C GLY A 141 -15.03 -7.19 -22.52
N LEU A 142 -15.18 -7.11 -21.19
CA LEU A 142 -15.32 -5.86 -20.45
C LEU A 142 -14.02 -5.05 -20.48
N SER A 143 -12.90 -5.62 -20.03
CA SER A 143 -11.59 -4.95 -20.04
C SER A 143 -11.15 -4.58 -21.46
N LYS A 144 -11.37 -5.49 -22.42
CA LYS A 144 -11.05 -5.24 -23.83
C LYS A 144 -11.80 -4.03 -24.40
N SER A 145 -13.05 -3.79 -24.00
CA SER A 145 -13.81 -2.59 -24.43
C SER A 145 -13.24 -1.28 -23.87
N LEU A 146 -12.49 -1.36 -22.77
CA LEU A 146 -11.78 -0.25 -22.12
C LEU A 146 -10.29 -0.16 -22.57
N GLY A 147 -9.85 -0.99 -23.52
CA GLY A 147 -8.45 -1.06 -23.96
C GLY A 147 -7.51 -1.80 -22.99
N LEU A 148 -8.06 -2.48 -21.98
CA LEU A 148 -7.32 -3.15 -20.90
C LEU A 148 -7.18 -4.66 -21.14
N ILE A 149 -6.28 -5.29 -20.38
CA ILE A 149 -5.91 -6.71 -20.53
C ILE A 149 -6.28 -7.49 -19.25
N GLU A 150 -7.01 -8.61 -19.40
CA GLU A 150 -7.25 -9.60 -18.34
C GLU A 150 -6.46 -10.91 -18.62
N GLY A 151 -6.27 -11.73 -17.60
CA GLY A 151 -5.62 -13.05 -17.69
C GLY A 151 -4.11 -13.04 -17.96
N PHE A 152 -3.61 -14.09 -18.62
CA PHE A 152 -2.17 -14.41 -18.72
C PHE A 152 -1.32 -13.55 -19.67
N GLY A 153 -1.93 -12.57 -20.35
CA GLY A 153 -1.29 -11.66 -21.30
C GLY A 153 -0.66 -10.43 -20.65
N GLY A 154 -0.29 -9.45 -21.48
CA GLY A 154 0.26 -8.17 -21.05
C GLY A 154 1.75 -8.16 -20.70
N ARG A 155 2.28 -6.95 -20.49
CA ARG A 155 3.65 -6.68 -20.03
C ARG A 155 3.78 -6.86 -18.51
N ALA A 156 5.01 -6.78 -17.99
CA ALA A 156 5.35 -6.86 -16.57
C ALA A 156 4.80 -8.12 -15.85
N LYS A 157 4.81 -9.25 -16.55
CA LYS A 157 4.33 -10.55 -16.07
C LYS A 157 5.21 -11.07 -14.94
N GLY A 158 4.58 -11.64 -13.91
CA GLY A 158 5.32 -12.16 -12.74
C GLY A 158 6.00 -11.06 -11.91
N GLY A 159 5.57 -9.79 -12.03
CA GLY A 159 6.19 -8.64 -11.39
C GLY A 159 7.55 -8.22 -11.99
N GLN A 160 7.94 -8.73 -13.16
CA GLN A 160 9.17 -8.30 -13.83
C GLN A 160 9.06 -6.88 -14.39
N ALA A 161 10.19 -6.19 -14.53
CA ALA A 161 10.25 -4.91 -15.23
C ALA A 161 9.77 -5.01 -16.69
N ALA A 162 9.04 -4.00 -17.15
CA ALA A 162 8.71 -3.81 -18.55
C ALA A 162 9.17 -2.44 -19.05
N THR A 163 9.56 -2.40 -20.33
CA THR A 163 9.99 -1.21 -21.05
C THR A 163 8.97 -0.80 -22.11
N LEU A 164 9.11 0.43 -22.60
CA LEU A 164 8.37 0.97 -23.75
C LEU A 164 9.31 1.12 -24.95
N SER A 165 8.77 1.17 -26.17
CA SER A 165 9.53 1.62 -27.35
C SER A 165 9.74 3.14 -27.33
N PRO A 166 10.69 3.70 -28.13
CA PRO A 166 10.89 5.15 -28.21
C PRO A 166 9.64 5.94 -28.62
N ASP A 167 8.75 5.36 -29.43
CA ASP A 167 7.49 5.99 -29.83
C ASP A 167 6.47 5.97 -28.67
N GLU A 168 6.33 4.82 -27.99
CA GLU A 168 5.48 4.66 -26.80
C GLU A 168 5.91 5.58 -25.65
N GLU A 169 7.21 5.86 -25.51
CA GLU A 169 7.76 6.80 -24.53
C GLU A 169 7.23 8.23 -24.69
N SER A 170 7.01 8.67 -25.93
CA SER A 170 6.45 9.99 -26.24
C SER A 170 5.02 10.14 -25.71
N GLU A 171 4.17 9.13 -25.96
CA GLU A 171 2.79 9.07 -25.49
C GLU A 171 2.72 8.93 -23.95
N ALA A 172 3.59 8.11 -23.37
CA ALA A 172 3.64 7.85 -21.93
C ALA A 172 3.99 9.09 -21.10
N LYS A 173 4.76 10.05 -21.64
CA LYS A 173 5.21 11.26 -20.93
C LYS A 173 4.06 12.05 -20.30
N VAL A 174 2.96 12.25 -21.03
CA VAL A 174 1.80 13.03 -20.54
C VAL A 174 1.12 12.32 -19.37
N LEU A 175 0.94 11.00 -19.47
CA LEU A 175 0.30 10.22 -18.41
C LEU A 175 1.19 10.05 -17.17
N ARG A 176 2.51 9.94 -17.35
CA ARG A 176 3.47 10.02 -16.23
C ARG A 176 3.33 11.32 -15.45
N GLU A 177 3.25 12.44 -16.15
CA GLU A 177 3.08 13.75 -15.52
C GLU A 177 1.69 13.94 -14.91
N LYS A 178 0.63 13.31 -15.45
CA LYS A 178 -0.70 13.31 -14.82
C LYS A 178 -0.73 12.55 -13.50
N TYR A 179 -0.28 11.28 -13.49
CA TYR A 179 -0.49 10.38 -12.34
C TYR A 179 0.69 10.26 -11.38
N GLY A 180 1.90 10.66 -11.78
CA GLY A 180 3.14 10.40 -11.04
C GLY A 180 3.69 8.98 -11.22
N TYR A 181 3.20 8.24 -12.21
CA TYR A 181 3.67 6.91 -12.64
C TYR A 181 3.24 6.62 -14.08
N ASN A 182 3.82 5.59 -14.69
CA ASN A 182 3.63 5.20 -16.09
C ASN A 182 2.29 4.49 -16.35
N ALA A 183 1.18 5.24 -16.28
CA ALA A 183 -0.15 4.68 -16.55
C ALA A 183 -0.28 4.10 -17.97
N TYR A 184 0.43 4.67 -18.96
CA TYR A 184 0.49 4.13 -20.32
C TYR A 184 1.00 2.69 -20.39
N LEU A 185 2.05 2.38 -19.61
CA LEU A 185 2.52 1.02 -19.43
C LEU A 185 1.51 0.20 -18.62
N SER A 186 0.91 0.77 -17.56
CA SER A 186 -0.11 0.10 -16.76
C SER A 186 -1.27 -0.43 -17.60
N ASP A 187 -1.75 0.31 -18.60
CA ASP A 187 -2.86 -0.12 -19.47
C ASP A 187 -2.49 -1.38 -20.29
N ARG A 188 -1.18 -1.61 -20.50
CA ARG A 188 -0.59 -2.79 -21.17
C ARG A 188 -0.18 -3.90 -20.19
N VAL A 189 -0.39 -3.74 -18.88
CA VAL A 189 -0.13 -4.73 -17.84
C VAL A 189 -1.46 -5.38 -17.43
N SER A 190 -1.52 -6.71 -17.36
CA SER A 190 -2.77 -7.41 -17.04
C SER A 190 -3.36 -7.00 -15.67
N LEU A 191 -4.68 -6.91 -15.59
CA LEU A 191 -5.41 -6.73 -14.33
C LEU A 191 -5.26 -7.95 -13.40
N ASP A 192 -4.99 -9.13 -13.95
CA ASP A 192 -4.82 -10.39 -13.22
C ASP A 192 -3.35 -10.82 -13.10
N ARG A 193 -2.38 -9.90 -13.23
CA ARG A 193 -0.97 -10.27 -13.13
C ARG A 193 -0.61 -10.80 -11.75
N THR A 194 0.24 -11.81 -11.71
CA THR A 194 0.80 -12.35 -10.47
C THR A 194 2.09 -11.62 -10.08
N LEU A 195 2.31 -11.43 -8.77
CA LEU A 195 3.58 -10.93 -8.22
C LEU A 195 4.42 -12.08 -7.59
N PRO A 196 5.74 -11.89 -7.39
CA PRO A 196 6.57 -12.85 -6.67
C PRO A 196 6.16 -12.99 -5.19
N ASP A 197 6.30 -14.19 -4.62
CA ASP A 197 6.04 -14.43 -3.20
C ASP A 197 7.26 -14.06 -2.34
N PHE A 198 7.34 -12.78 -1.98
CA PHE A 198 8.39 -12.19 -1.13
C PHE A 198 8.29 -12.51 0.37
N ARG A 199 7.33 -13.34 0.81
CA ARG A 199 7.20 -13.69 2.23
C ARG A 199 8.40 -14.50 2.73
N PRO A 200 8.85 -14.30 3.99
CA PRO A 200 9.82 -15.16 4.65
C PRO A 200 9.47 -16.65 4.51
N SER A 201 10.49 -17.52 4.38
CA SER A 201 10.28 -18.96 4.15
C SER A 201 9.37 -19.62 5.18
N LYS A 202 9.52 -19.26 6.46
CA LYS A 202 8.68 -19.74 7.57
C LYS A 202 7.20 -19.39 7.40
N CYS A 203 6.85 -18.23 6.81
CA CYS A 203 5.46 -17.86 6.55
C CYS A 203 4.74 -18.83 5.59
N LYS A 204 5.49 -19.57 4.76
CA LYS A 204 4.95 -20.48 3.73
C LYS A 204 4.51 -21.83 4.33
N THR A 205 4.85 -22.11 5.59
CA THR A 205 4.45 -23.33 6.31
C THR A 205 3.48 -23.06 7.47
N ILE A 206 3.15 -21.79 7.77
CA ILE A 206 2.14 -21.45 8.77
C ILE A 206 0.75 -21.78 8.20
N SER A 207 -0.08 -22.45 9.01
CA SER A 207 -1.51 -22.62 8.75
C SER A 207 -2.32 -21.71 9.67
N TYR A 208 -3.43 -21.19 9.12
CA TYR A 208 -4.36 -20.32 9.84
C TYR A 208 -5.71 -21.03 10.03
N PRO A 209 -6.51 -20.66 11.05
CA PRO A 209 -7.89 -21.13 11.19
C PRO A 209 -8.72 -20.85 9.93
N ARG A 210 -9.73 -21.68 9.64
CA ARG A 210 -10.71 -21.42 8.57
C ARG A 210 -11.84 -20.49 9.01
N ASP A 211 -12.17 -20.55 10.29
CA ASP A 211 -13.08 -19.61 10.94
C ASP A 211 -12.28 -18.35 11.29
N LEU A 212 -12.33 -17.36 10.39
CA LEU A 212 -11.75 -16.02 10.52
C LEU A 212 -12.82 -14.98 10.16
N PRO A 213 -12.77 -13.77 10.74
CA PRO A 213 -13.78 -12.74 10.52
C PRO A 213 -13.77 -12.23 9.08
N GLN A 214 -14.94 -11.82 8.57
CA GLN A 214 -15.05 -11.30 7.20
C GLN A 214 -14.54 -9.85 7.12
N ILE A 215 -13.83 -9.52 6.03
CA ILE A 215 -13.24 -8.21 5.77
C ILE A 215 -13.99 -7.44 4.67
N SER A 216 -14.33 -6.19 4.95
CA SER A 216 -14.65 -5.18 3.92
C SER A 216 -13.37 -4.45 3.51
N ILE A 217 -13.00 -4.53 2.23
CA ILE A 217 -11.84 -3.82 1.68
C ILE A 217 -12.30 -2.46 1.17
N ILE A 218 -11.64 -1.38 1.59
CA ILE A 218 -12.02 0.00 1.29
C ILE A 218 -10.88 0.66 0.52
N PHE A 219 -11.12 0.97 -0.75
CA PHE A 219 -10.22 1.77 -1.59
C PHE A 219 -10.72 3.21 -1.63
N ILE A 220 -9.83 4.16 -1.35
CA ILE A 220 -10.10 5.58 -1.51
C ILE A 220 -9.35 6.07 -2.74
N PHE A 221 -10.05 6.74 -3.65
CA PHE A 221 -9.46 7.20 -4.90
C PHE A 221 -9.96 8.60 -5.28
N VAL A 222 -9.15 9.27 -6.09
CA VAL A 222 -9.53 10.48 -6.81
C VAL A 222 -8.62 10.62 -8.03
N ASN A 223 -9.21 10.68 -9.22
CA ASN A 223 -8.46 10.76 -10.48
C ASN A 223 -7.36 9.69 -10.63
N GLU A 224 -7.65 8.47 -10.20
CA GLU A 224 -6.77 7.31 -10.36
C GLU A 224 -6.79 6.79 -11.80
N ALA A 225 -5.69 6.22 -12.30
CA ALA A 225 -5.74 5.57 -13.61
C ALA A 225 -6.63 4.31 -13.57
N LEU A 226 -7.55 4.17 -14.53
CA LEU A 226 -8.54 3.09 -14.57
C LEU A 226 -7.90 1.69 -14.51
N SER A 227 -6.81 1.45 -15.24
CA SER A 227 -6.06 0.18 -15.20
C SER A 227 -5.48 -0.15 -13.84
N VAL A 228 -5.14 0.86 -13.04
CA VAL A 228 -4.52 0.68 -11.72
C VAL A 228 -5.58 0.34 -10.67
N ILE A 229 -6.66 1.12 -10.57
CA ILE A 229 -7.74 0.82 -9.61
C ILE A 229 -8.42 -0.52 -9.92
N LEU A 230 -8.62 -0.87 -11.21
CA LEU A 230 -9.14 -2.17 -11.58
C LEU A 230 -8.17 -3.30 -11.22
N ARG A 231 -6.85 -3.14 -11.36
CA ARG A 231 -5.87 -4.14 -10.92
C ARG A 231 -5.85 -4.31 -9.41
N SER A 232 -6.04 -3.25 -8.63
CA SER A 232 -6.23 -3.34 -7.18
C SER A 232 -7.47 -4.16 -6.81
N ILE A 233 -8.59 -3.96 -7.50
CA ILE A 233 -9.82 -4.75 -7.31
C ILE A 233 -9.60 -6.21 -7.70
N HIS A 234 -9.03 -6.48 -8.88
CA HIS A 234 -8.75 -7.83 -9.38
C HIS A 234 -7.85 -8.60 -8.41
N THR A 235 -6.70 -8.04 -8.04
CA THR A 235 -5.76 -8.72 -7.14
C THR A 235 -6.38 -8.92 -5.74
N ALA A 236 -7.16 -7.96 -5.23
CA ALA A 236 -7.89 -8.13 -3.97
C ALA A 236 -8.90 -9.28 -4.02
N VAL A 237 -9.68 -9.43 -5.10
CA VAL A 237 -10.61 -10.56 -5.27
C VAL A 237 -9.87 -11.88 -5.50
N ASN A 238 -8.85 -11.89 -6.36
CA ASN A 238 -8.09 -13.09 -6.75
C ASN A 238 -7.24 -13.66 -5.60
N HIS A 239 -6.86 -12.84 -4.62
CA HIS A 239 -5.96 -13.21 -3.52
C HIS A 239 -6.56 -13.13 -2.12
N THR A 240 -7.87 -12.85 -1.99
CA THR A 240 -8.60 -12.97 -0.72
C THR A 240 -9.58 -14.16 -0.81
N PRO A 241 -9.54 -15.14 0.10
CA PRO A 241 -10.47 -16.26 0.06
C PRO A 241 -11.94 -15.79 0.11
N ALA A 242 -12.78 -16.33 -0.78
CA ALA A 242 -14.15 -15.83 -0.99
C ALA A 242 -15.08 -15.92 0.24
N HIS A 243 -14.76 -16.74 1.23
CA HIS A 243 -15.49 -16.79 2.51
C HIS A 243 -15.06 -15.68 3.49
N LEU A 244 -13.89 -15.08 3.29
CA LEU A 244 -13.35 -13.99 4.11
C LEU A 244 -13.67 -12.62 3.49
N LEU A 245 -13.69 -12.50 2.16
CA LEU A 245 -14.04 -11.23 1.51
C LEU A 245 -15.54 -10.93 1.63
N LYS A 246 -15.91 -9.92 2.43
CA LYS A 246 -17.29 -9.47 2.59
C LYS A 246 -17.78 -8.70 1.37
N GLU A 247 -17.00 -7.69 1.00
CA GLU A 247 -17.31 -6.69 -0.01
C GLU A 247 -16.06 -5.85 -0.30
N ILE A 248 -16.07 -5.14 -1.42
CA ILE A 248 -15.11 -4.09 -1.76
C ILE A 248 -15.88 -2.77 -1.90
N ILE A 249 -15.40 -1.72 -1.27
CA ILE A 249 -16.00 -0.38 -1.28
C ILE A 249 -15.00 0.59 -1.93
N LEU A 250 -15.41 1.18 -3.05
CA LEU A 250 -14.66 2.20 -3.78
C LEU A 250 -15.22 3.56 -3.39
N VAL A 251 -14.43 4.37 -2.67
CA VAL A 251 -14.81 5.74 -2.29
C VAL A 251 -14.21 6.73 -3.29
N ASP A 252 -15.06 7.25 -4.18
CA ASP A 252 -14.76 8.34 -5.11
C ASP A 252 -14.78 9.66 -4.34
N ASP A 253 -13.59 10.19 -4.01
CA ASP A 253 -13.43 11.50 -3.38
C ASP A 253 -13.55 12.62 -4.43
N ASN A 254 -14.71 12.65 -5.10
CA ASN A 254 -15.09 13.61 -6.13
C ASN A 254 -14.06 13.77 -7.28
N SER A 255 -13.79 12.66 -7.99
CA SER A 255 -13.00 12.66 -9.23
C SER A 255 -13.67 13.48 -10.33
N ASP A 256 -12.89 14.08 -11.23
CA ASP A 256 -13.35 14.70 -12.47
C ASP A 256 -13.04 13.84 -13.73
N ASP A 257 -12.30 12.74 -13.58
CA ASP A 257 -12.03 11.81 -14.68
C ASP A 257 -13.27 10.98 -15.05
N GLU A 258 -13.79 11.18 -16.26
CA GLU A 258 -14.95 10.48 -16.82
C GLU A 258 -14.80 8.95 -16.82
N GLN A 259 -13.57 8.42 -16.92
CA GLN A 259 -13.33 6.97 -16.88
C GLN A 259 -13.75 6.35 -15.53
N LEU A 260 -13.71 7.15 -14.46
CA LEU A 260 -14.06 6.75 -13.10
C LEU A 260 -15.55 6.94 -12.77
N LYS A 261 -16.34 7.44 -13.72
CA LYS A 261 -17.79 7.61 -13.61
C LYS A 261 -18.50 6.37 -14.14
N ALA A 262 -19.21 6.48 -15.26
CA ALA A 262 -19.97 5.37 -15.84
C ALA A 262 -19.13 4.15 -16.23
N PRO A 263 -17.91 4.27 -16.83
CA PRO A 263 -17.15 3.11 -17.28
C PRO A 263 -16.67 2.20 -16.13
N LEU A 264 -16.12 2.78 -15.05
CA LEU A 264 -15.79 2.05 -13.83
C LEU A 264 -17.01 1.36 -13.22
N GLU A 265 -18.13 2.07 -13.14
CA GLU A 265 -19.37 1.57 -12.54
C GLU A 265 -19.99 0.42 -13.35
N GLU A 266 -20.05 0.55 -14.67
CA GLU A 266 -20.49 -0.51 -15.58
C GLU A 266 -19.57 -1.74 -15.50
N TYR A 267 -18.25 -1.53 -15.41
CA TYR A 267 -17.28 -2.62 -15.28
C TYR A 267 -17.50 -3.41 -13.99
N VAL A 268 -17.50 -2.75 -12.83
CA VAL A 268 -17.58 -3.47 -11.54
C VAL A 268 -18.96 -4.10 -11.32
N ASN A 269 -20.04 -3.46 -11.76
CA ASN A 269 -21.39 -4.02 -11.65
C ASN A 269 -21.56 -5.29 -12.48
N LYS A 270 -20.92 -5.39 -13.66
CA LYS A 270 -20.95 -6.60 -14.49
C LYS A 270 -19.96 -7.66 -14.04
N ARG A 271 -18.75 -7.27 -13.63
CA ARG A 271 -17.65 -8.20 -13.30
C ARG A 271 -17.76 -8.77 -11.88
N TYR A 272 -18.30 -8.00 -10.94
CA TYR A 272 -18.37 -8.30 -9.50
C TYR A 272 -19.75 -7.95 -8.89
N PRO A 273 -20.86 -8.46 -9.45
CA PRO A 273 -22.22 -8.06 -9.08
C PRO A 273 -22.49 -8.24 -7.57
N GLY A 274 -22.83 -7.14 -6.89
CA GLY A 274 -23.12 -7.10 -5.45
C GLY A 274 -21.92 -7.19 -4.52
N LEU A 275 -20.73 -7.57 -5.02
CA LEU A 275 -19.49 -7.64 -4.24
C LEU A 275 -18.77 -6.30 -4.16
N VAL A 276 -18.72 -5.56 -5.28
CA VAL A 276 -18.11 -4.22 -5.34
C VAL A 276 -19.20 -3.15 -5.25
N LYS A 277 -18.98 -2.14 -4.41
CA LYS A 277 -19.87 -0.99 -4.19
C LYS A 277 -19.10 0.31 -4.43
N ILE A 278 -19.75 1.32 -5.00
CA ILE A 278 -19.18 2.66 -5.16
C ILE A 278 -19.90 3.63 -4.23
N VAL A 279 -19.14 4.40 -3.46
CA VAL A 279 -19.59 5.53 -2.65
C VAL A 279 -18.99 6.79 -3.28
N ARG A 280 -19.82 7.78 -3.63
CA ARG A 280 -19.35 9.03 -4.26
C ARG A 280 -19.58 10.23 -3.34
N ASN A 281 -18.50 10.89 -2.95
CA ASN A 281 -18.57 12.16 -2.23
C ASN A 281 -19.11 13.26 -3.14
N GLN A 282 -19.98 14.13 -2.62
CA GLN A 282 -20.54 15.27 -3.38
C GLN A 282 -19.52 16.42 -3.52
N ASN A 283 -18.57 16.51 -2.60
CA ASN A 283 -17.50 17.50 -2.57
C ASN A 283 -16.16 16.80 -2.42
N ARG A 284 -15.06 17.53 -2.61
CA ARG A 284 -13.71 17.02 -2.37
C ARG A 284 -13.41 17.04 -0.86
N GLU A 285 -13.53 15.89 -0.21
CA GLU A 285 -13.42 15.76 1.25
C GLU A 285 -11.99 15.46 1.73
N GLY A 286 -11.18 14.82 0.89
CA GLY A 286 -9.83 14.40 1.23
C GLY A 286 -9.77 13.02 1.89
N LEU A 287 -8.56 12.46 1.94
CA LEU A 287 -8.30 11.07 2.32
C LEU A 287 -8.92 10.68 3.67
N ILE A 288 -8.85 11.58 4.65
CA ILE A 288 -9.33 11.35 6.01
C ILE A 288 -10.85 11.13 6.06
N ARG A 289 -11.61 12.04 5.45
CA ARG A 289 -13.07 11.98 5.47
C ARG A 289 -13.61 10.93 4.50
N ALA A 290 -12.96 10.73 3.35
CA ALA A 290 -13.30 9.61 2.46
C ALA A 290 -13.10 8.23 3.12
N ARG A 291 -12.07 8.04 3.97
CA ARG A 291 -11.95 6.83 4.82
C ARG A 291 -13.14 6.65 5.76
N ILE A 292 -13.63 7.74 6.36
CA ILE A 292 -14.79 7.72 7.26
C ILE A 292 -16.07 7.33 6.49
N GLU A 293 -16.30 7.84 5.29
CA GLU A 293 -17.45 7.43 4.45
C GLU A 293 -17.36 5.95 4.04
N GLY A 294 -16.17 5.46 3.69
CA GLY A 294 -15.95 4.03 3.43
C GLY A 294 -16.25 3.14 4.64
N TRP A 295 -15.86 3.57 5.84
CA TRP A 295 -16.17 2.86 7.10
C TRP A 295 -17.69 2.82 7.40
N LYS A 296 -18.40 3.92 7.15
CA LYS A 296 -19.87 3.97 7.32
C LYS A 296 -20.58 2.98 6.38
N ALA A 297 -20.11 2.86 5.14
CA ALA A 297 -20.67 1.95 4.15
C ALA A 297 -20.30 0.47 4.40
N ALA A 298 -19.23 0.19 5.14
CA ALA A 298 -18.76 -1.16 5.44
C ALA A 298 -19.68 -1.92 6.40
N THR A 299 -19.82 -3.23 6.14
CA THR A 299 -20.67 -4.18 6.86
C THR A 299 -19.92 -5.42 7.38
N GLY A 300 -18.65 -5.58 7.01
CA GLY A 300 -17.76 -6.62 7.54
C GLY A 300 -17.34 -6.34 8.98
N GLU A 301 -16.94 -7.39 9.69
CA GLU A 301 -16.45 -7.29 11.06
C GLU A 301 -15.07 -6.60 11.11
N VAL A 302 -14.27 -6.82 10.07
CA VAL A 302 -12.97 -6.16 9.88
C VAL A 302 -13.06 -5.21 8.68
N THR A 303 -12.44 -4.03 8.81
CA THR A 303 -12.26 -3.07 7.72
C THR A 303 -10.78 -2.95 7.37
N GLY A 304 -10.43 -3.15 6.11
CA GLY A 304 -9.10 -2.90 5.57
C GLY A 304 -9.11 -1.69 4.65
N PHE A 305 -8.34 -0.66 4.99
CA PHE A 305 -8.22 0.56 4.20
C PHE A 305 -6.95 0.49 3.35
N PHE A 306 -7.06 0.81 2.08
CA PHE A 306 -5.96 0.73 1.11
C PHE A 306 -6.00 1.90 0.12
N ASP A 307 -4.82 2.33 -0.31
CA ASP A 307 -4.67 3.18 -1.49
C ASP A 307 -5.20 2.45 -2.75
N SER A 308 -5.77 3.18 -3.71
CA SER A 308 -6.30 2.66 -4.98
C SER A 308 -5.26 2.21 -6.01
N HIS A 309 -4.00 2.07 -5.59
CA HIS A 309 -2.84 1.74 -6.41
C HIS A 309 -1.96 0.69 -5.72
N MET A 310 -2.64 -0.37 -5.27
CA MET A 310 -2.10 -1.53 -4.56
C MET A 310 -2.25 -2.81 -5.40
N GLU A 311 -1.37 -3.78 -5.22
CA GLU A 311 -1.52 -5.14 -5.76
C GLU A 311 -1.36 -6.15 -4.63
N PHE A 312 -2.37 -6.99 -4.43
CA PHE A 312 -2.40 -7.97 -3.34
C PHE A 312 -1.65 -9.24 -3.72
N THR A 313 -1.09 -9.95 -2.73
CA THR A 313 -0.41 -11.23 -2.95
C THR A 313 -1.16 -12.39 -2.28
N PRO A 314 -0.99 -13.65 -2.73
CA PRO A 314 -1.61 -14.80 -2.08
C PRO A 314 -1.30 -14.90 -0.58
N TYR A 315 -2.29 -15.27 0.22
CA TYR A 315 -2.21 -15.42 1.68
C TYR A 315 -1.94 -14.13 2.47
N TRP A 316 -2.28 -12.96 1.92
CA TRP A 316 -2.14 -11.70 2.66
C TRP A 316 -3.19 -11.56 3.79
N ALA A 317 -4.41 -12.05 3.59
CA ALA A 317 -5.55 -11.75 4.46
C ALA A 317 -5.56 -12.62 5.73
N GLU A 318 -5.27 -13.92 5.60
CA GLU A 318 -5.34 -14.91 6.67
C GLU A 318 -4.47 -14.57 7.89
N PRO A 319 -3.17 -14.21 7.78
CA PRO A 319 -2.37 -13.74 8.92
C PRO A 319 -2.94 -12.49 9.58
N VAL A 320 -3.47 -11.55 8.80
CA VAL A 320 -4.05 -10.30 9.32
C VAL A 320 -5.31 -10.59 10.14
N LEU A 321 -6.22 -11.38 9.58
CA LEU A 321 -7.51 -11.70 10.19
C LEU A 321 -7.36 -12.62 11.40
N ALA A 322 -6.39 -13.55 11.38
CA ALA A 322 -6.02 -14.32 12.57
C ALA A 322 -5.53 -13.41 13.70
N ARG A 323 -4.65 -12.44 13.40
CA ARG A 323 -4.07 -11.55 14.42
C ARG A 323 -5.08 -10.59 15.05
N ILE A 324 -6.11 -10.18 14.29
CA ILE A 324 -7.25 -9.39 14.78
C ILE A 324 -8.26 -10.27 15.53
N LYS A 325 -8.45 -11.53 15.12
CA LYS A 325 -9.31 -12.48 15.87
C LYS A 325 -8.73 -12.81 17.25
N ASP A 326 -7.41 -12.92 17.36
CA ASP A 326 -6.70 -13.09 18.64
C ASP A 326 -6.92 -11.91 19.62
N ASP A 327 -7.19 -10.71 19.10
CA ASP A 327 -7.36 -9.46 19.87
C ASP A 327 -7.86 -8.35 18.94
N HIS A 328 -9.12 -7.96 19.11
CA HIS A 328 -9.77 -6.98 18.25
C HIS A 328 -9.26 -5.55 18.46
N THR A 329 -8.35 -5.29 19.42
CA THR A 329 -7.76 -3.96 19.69
C THR A 329 -6.48 -3.68 18.90
N ARG A 330 -6.02 -4.65 18.09
CA ARG A 330 -4.86 -4.49 17.22
C ARG A 330 -5.23 -3.80 15.91
N ILE A 331 -4.41 -2.85 15.48
CA ILE A 331 -4.37 -2.41 14.08
C ILE A 331 -3.19 -3.09 13.39
N ILE A 332 -3.48 -3.78 12.30
CA ILE A 332 -2.53 -4.61 11.59
C ILE A 332 -2.14 -3.96 10.26
N LEU A 333 -0.84 -3.98 9.99
CA LEU A 333 -0.23 -3.47 8.77
C LEU A 333 0.34 -4.65 7.99
N PRO A 334 -0.13 -4.91 6.76
CA PRO A 334 0.66 -5.67 5.80
C PRO A 334 2.05 -5.04 5.63
N ALA A 335 3.08 -5.86 5.42
CA ALA A 335 4.34 -5.38 4.90
C ALA A 335 4.14 -4.89 3.45
N ILE A 336 4.69 -3.71 3.15
CA ILE A 336 4.48 -3.02 1.87
C ILE A 336 5.68 -3.27 0.95
N ASP A 337 5.45 -3.92 -0.18
CA ASP A 337 6.41 -4.07 -1.27
C ASP A 337 6.33 -2.90 -2.26
N ASN A 338 7.39 -2.65 -3.02
CA ASN A 338 7.46 -1.55 -3.96
C ASN A 338 7.04 -1.99 -5.37
N ILE A 339 6.22 -1.20 -6.06
CA ILE A 339 6.03 -1.28 -7.52
C ILE A 339 6.67 -0.04 -8.14
N LYS A 340 7.72 -0.23 -8.95
CA LYS A 340 8.41 0.85 -9.66
C LYS A 340 7.43 1.60 -10.57
N HIS A 341 7.32 2.90 -10.36
CA HIS A 341 6.42 3.78 -11.11
C HIS A 341 6.72 3.84 -12.62
N GLU A 342 7.95 3.57 -13.08
CA GLU A 342 8.30 3.59 -14.50
C GLU A 342 8.06 2.25 -15.21
N THR A 343 8.50 1.14 -14.60
CA THR A 343 8.61 -0.18 -15.25
C THR A 343 7.57 -1.18 -14.78
N PHE A 344 6.80 -0.85 -13.74
CA PHE A 344 5.87 -1.75 -13.04
C PHE A 344 6.53 -3.03 -12.45
N GLU A 345 7.85 -3.04 -12.31
CA GLU A 345 8.58 -4.07 -11.58
C GLU A 345 8.17 -4.09 -10.10
N ALA A 346 7.98 -5.27 -9.54
CA ALA A 346 7.73 -5.47 -8.12
C ALA A 346 9.04 -5.83 -7.40
N GLU A 347 9.36 -5.08 -6.35
CA GLU A 347 10.56 -5.25 -5.54
C GLU A 347 10.18 -5.49 -4.08
N THR A 348 10.89 -6.41 -3.42
CA THR A 348 10.72 -6.64 -1.99
C THR A 348 11.22 -5.43 -1.19
N TYR A 349 10.40 -4.94 -0.24
CA TYR A 349 10.86 -3.97 0.75
C TYR A 349 11.28 -4.67 2.05
N GLY A 350 12.34 -4.15 2.68
CA GLY A 350 12.87 -4.71 3.93
C GLY A 350 11.86 -4.62 5.08
N ASN A 351 11.76 -5.70 5.86
CA ASN A 351 10.97 -5.72 7.10
C ASN A 351 11.38 -4.55 8.02
N SER A 352 10.44 -3.65 8.28
CA SER A 352 10.66 -2.38 8.99
C SER A 352 9.51 -2.10 9.94
N ALA A 353 9.77 -1.33 11.00
CA ALA A 353 8.72 -0.62 11.74
C ALA A 353 8.53 0.78 11.12
N HIS A 354 7.49 1.49 11.55
CA HIS A 354 7.19 2.86 11.11
C HIS A 354 7.24 3.83 12.30
N GLY A 355 8.08 4.85 12.18
CA GLY A 355 8.20 5.97 13.11
C GLY A 355 7.82 7.29 12.45
N TYR A 356 8.21 8.40 13.06
CA TYR A 356 8.01 9.74 12.51
C TYR A 356 9.01 10.75 13.08
N ASN A 357 9.18 11.88 12.38
CA ASN A 357 9.91 13.04 12.89
C ASN A 357 8.99 14.04 13.59
N TRP A 358 9.55 15.08 14.23
CA TRP A 358 8.74 16.07 14.96
C TRP A 358 7.89 16.99 14.07
N GLU A 359 8.08 17.00 12.74
CA GLU A 359 7.12 17.61 11.81
C GLU A 359 5.88 16.71 11.59
N LEU A 360 5.90 15.48 12.12
CA LEU A 360 4.95 14.38 11.94
C LEU A 360 4.96 13.76 10.54
N TRP A 361 6.12 13.79 9.87
CA TRP A 361 6.34 12.97 8.67
C TRP A 361 6.67 11.53 9.04
N CYS A 362 5.96 10.58 8.43
CA CYS A 362 6.21 9.15 8.60
C CYS A 362 7.57 8.75 8.01
N MET A 363 8.24 7.81 8.67
CA MET A 363 9.50 7.23 8.20
C MET A 363 9.54 5.73 8.50
N TYR A 364 10.30 4.98 7.70
CA TYR A 364 10.71 3.62 8.10
C TYR A 364 11.78 3.72 9.19
N ILE A 365 11.65 2.88 10.21
CA ILE A 365 12.64 2.71 11.29
C ILE A 365 12.99 1.23 11.42
N SER A 366 14.15 0.94 12.02
CA SER A 366 14.53 -0.42 12.37
C SER A 366 13.45 -1.08 13.25
N PRO A 367 13.14 -2.37 13.06
CA PRO A 367 12.37 -3.14 14.01
C PRO A 367 12.95 -3.02 15.44
N PRO A 368 12.11 -3.07 16.50
CA PRO A 368 12.59 -2.98 17.88
C PRO A 368 13.69 -4.00 18.18
N LYS A 369 14.67 -3.65 19.01
CA LYS A 369 15.84 -4.51 19.30
C LYS A 369 15.45 -5.97 19.61
N LYS A 370 14.41 -6.18 20.43
CA LYS A 370 13.90 -7.52 20.76
C LYS A 370 13.58 -8.39 19.53
N TRP A 371 13.03 -7.81 18.46
CA TRP A 371 12.71 -8.55 17.24
C TRP A 371 13.98 -9.07 16.54
N TRP A 372 15.08 -8.30 16.59
CA TRP A 372 16.40 -8.74 16.13
C TRP A 372 17.00 -9.80 17.05
N ASP A 373 16.91 -9.61 18.37
CA ASP A 373 17.40 -10.56 19.38
C ASP A 373 16.66 -11.93 19.28
N ASP A 374 15.35 -11.92 18.94
CA ASP A 374 14.53 -13.12 18.74
C ASP A 374 14.80 -13.83 17.39
N GLY A 375 15.39 -13.14 16.41
CA GLY A 375 15.88 -13.69 15.13
C GLY A 375 14.82 -14.19 14.12
N ASP A 376 13.53 -14.16 14.46
CA ASP A 376 12.45 -14.66 13.60
C ASP A 376 11.93 -13.61 12.61
N THR A 377 12.42 -13.65 11.37
CA THR A 377 12.01 -12.73 10.30
C THR A 377 10.53 -12.84 9.88
N SER A 378 9.80 -13.85 10.35
CA SER A 378 8.35 -13.99 10.15
C SER A 378 7.50 -13.38 11.27
N ALA A 379 8.09 -13.05 12.41
CA ALA A 379 7.36 -12.57 13.59
C ALA A 379 6.77 -11.15 13.38
N PRO A 380 5.62 -10.83 14.00
CA PRO A 380 5.06 -9.48 14.01
C PRO A 380 6.06 -8.43 14.51
N ILE A 381 6.11 -7.29 13.84
CA ILE A 381 6.96 -6.15 14.19
C ILE A 381 6.08 -5.09 14.86
N ARG A 382 6.27 -4.89 16.16
CA ARG A 382 5.62 -3.80 16.90
C ARG A 382 6.06 -2.45 16.31
N THR A 383 5.12 -1.56 16.02
CA THR A 383 5.39 -0.29 15.33
C THR A 383 4.76 0.91 16.06
N PRO A 384 5.49 2.03 16.27
CA PRO A 384 4.93 3.25 16.86
C PRO A 384 3.79 3.87 16.05
N ALA A 385 3.97 3.98 14.73
CA ALA A 385 3.02 4.58 13.81
C ALA A 385 2.71 3.63 12.64
N MET A 386 2.00 4.15 11.64
CA MET A 386 1.78 3.47 10.36
C MET A 386 2.18 4.34 9.17
N ILE A 387 2.69 3.69 8.11
CA ILE A 387 2.69 4.29 6.78
C ILE A 387 1.24 4.44 6.30
N GLY A 388 0.92 5.59 5.70
CA GLY A 388 -0.46 5.96 5.40
C GLY A 388 -1.16 5.18 4.28
N CYS A 389 -0.49 4.25 3.56
CA CYS A 389 -1.06 3.59 2.37
C CYS A 389 -1.98 2.39 2.66
N SER A 390 -1.85 1.74 3.82
CA SER A 390 -2.82 0.71 4.24
C SER A 390 -2.85 0.45 5.74
N PHE A 391 -3.98 -0.03 6.25
CA PHE A 391 -4.12 -0.63 7.58
C PHE A 391 -5.40 -1.46 7.67
N VAL A 392 -5.42 -2.45 8.55
CA VAL A 392 -6.57 -3.34 8.77
C VAL A 392 -6.93 -3.38 10.26
N VAL A 393 -8.21 -3.24 10.58
CA VAL A 393 -8.71 -3.06 11.95
C VAL A 393 -10.12 -3.62 12.13
N ASN A 394 -10.45 -4.11 13.31
CA ASN A 394 -11.84 -4.45 13.67
C ASN A 394 -12.73 -3.18 13.57
N ARG A 395 -13.85 -3.30 12.86
CA ARG A 395 -14.72 -2.18 12.48
C ARG A 395 -15.29 -1.45 13.69
N GLU A 396 -15.74 -2.19 14.71
CA GLU A 396 -16.28 -1.60 15.94
C GLU A 396 -15.21 -0.93 16.78
N TYR A 397 -14.04 -1.56 16.91
CA TYR A 397 -12.93 -1.00 17.66
C TYR A 397 -12.45 0.33 17.04
N PHE A 398 -12.37 0.42 15.71
CA PHE A 398 -12.06 1.68 15.04
C PHE A 398 -13.11 2.77 15.30
N GLY A 399 -14.39 2.39 15.37
CA GLY A 399 -15.48 3.27 15.80
C GLY A 399 -15.34 3.74 17.26
N LYS A 400 -14.97 2.83 18.18
CA LYS A 400 -14.70 3.13 19.60
C LYS A 400 -13.51 4.09 19.78
N LEU A 401 -12.50 4.01 18.91
CA LEU A 401 -11.40 4.98 18.81
C LEU A 401 -11.80 6.34 18.17
N GLY A 402 -13.07 6.54 17.84
CA GLY A 402 -13.56 7.77 17.22
C GLY A 402 -13.04 8.02 15.79
N LEU A 403 -12.68 6.94 15.08
CA LEU A 403 -12.13 6.94 13.72
C LEU A 403 -10.88 7.86 13.58
N LEU A 404 -10.53 8.27 12.37
CA LEU A 404 -9.62 9.40 12.14
C LEU A 404 -10.30 10.73 12.54
N ASP A 405 -9.51 11.79 12.69
CA ASP A 405 -10.04 13.13 12.99
C ASP A 405 -10.62 13.83 11.74
N PRO A 406 -11.95 13.98 11.58
CA PRO A 406 -12.56 14.60 10.40
C PRO A 406 -12.25 16.10 10.29
N GLY A 407 -11.73 16.73 11.35
CA GLY A 407 -11.23 18.10 11.33
C GLY A 407 -9.87 18.26 10.64
N MET A 408 -9.20 17.16 10.28
CA MET A 408 -8.01 17.19 9.41
C MET A 408 -8.40 17.46 7.95
N HIS A 409 -7.55 18.15 7.21
CA HIS A 409 -7.80 18.56 5.83
C HIS A 409 -6.90 17.79 4.86
N VAL A 410 -7.47 17.30 3.75
CA VAL A 410 -6.79 16.72 2.58
C VAL A 410 -5.93 15.49 2.86
N TYR A 411 -4.75 15.67 3.47
CA TYR A 411 -3.71 14.64 3.65
C TYR A 411 -2.72 15.06 4.75
N GLY A 412 -2.16 14.10 5.47
CA GLY A 412 -0.97 14.27 6.31
C GLY A 412 -1.30 14.38 7.79
N GLY A 413 -0.54 13.65 8.61
CA GLY A 413 -0.66 13.61 10.07
C GLY A 413 -1.68 12.58 10.58
N GLU A 414 -2.64 12.13 9.76
CA GLU A 414 -3.71 11.21 10.19
C GLU A 414 -3.18 9.82 10.54
N ASN A 415 -2.13 9.40 9.85
CA ASN A 415 -1.46 8.11 10.04
C ASN A 415 -0.60 8.09 11.32
N ILE A 416 -0.10 9.27 11.74
CA ILE A 416 0.64 9.45 12.99
C ILE A 416 -0.33 9.60 14.17
N GLU A 417 -1.41 10.38 13.99
CA GLU A 417 -2.50 10.51 14.96
C GLU A 417 -3.09 9.15 15.36
N LEU A 418 -3.36 8.28 14.37
CA LEU A 418 -3.88 6.95 14.66
C LEU A 418 -2.88 6.09 15.45
N GLY A 419 -1.58 6.16 15.12
CA GLY A 419 -0.51 5.47 15.85
C GLY A 419 -0.46 5.85 17.33
N ILE A 420 -0.34 7.15 17.58
CA ILE A 420 -0.28 7.74 18.92
C ILE A 420 -1.55 7.36 19.72
N LYS A 421 -2.74 7.55 19.13
CA LYS A 421 -4.04 7.25 19.73
C LYS A 421 -4.19 5.78 20.09
N VAL A 422 -3.92 4.85 19.17
CA VAL A 422 -4.09 3.39 19.41
C VAL A 422 -3.28 2.95 20.61
N TRP A 423 -2.00 3.33 20.65
CA TRP A 423 -1.10 2.95 21.74
C TRP A 423 -1.47 3.61 23.08
N MET A 424 -1.76 4.91 23.09
CA MET A 424 -2.12 5.62 24.32
C MET A 424 -3.47 5.16 24.89
N CYS A 425 -4.42 4.78 24.02
CA CYS A 425 -5.76 4.36 24.42
C CYS A 425 -5.92 2.83 24.56
N GLY A 426 -4.82 2.07 24.66
CA GLY A 426 -4.81 0.70 25.15
C GLY A 426 -4.80 -0.43 24.10
N GLY A 427 -4.72 -0.11 22.81
CA GLY A 427 -4.48 -1.10 21.75
C GLY A 427 -3.01 -1.22 21.36
N SER A 428 -2.75 -1.90 20.23
CA SER A 428 -1.41 -2.05 19.65
C SER A 428 -1.40 -1.91 18.13
N MET A 429 -0.21 -1.68 17.57
CA MET A 429 0.03 -1.69 16.12
C MET A 429 1.20 -2.60 15.75
N GLU A 430 0.98 -3.45 14.74
CA GLU A 430 1.92 -4.50 14.30
C GLU A 430 2.03 -4.51 12.76
N VAL A 431 3.26 -4.51 12.23
CA VAL A 431 3.55 -4.88 10.82
C VAL A 431 3.75 -6.40 10.74
N LEU A 432 3.10 -7.07 9.80
CA LEU A 432 3.18 -8.53 9.64
C LEU A 432 4.00 -8.92 8.39
N PRO A 433 5.24 -9.43 8.55
CA PRO A 433 6.06 -9.90 7.43
C PRO A 433 5.42 -10.99 6.55
N CYS A 434 4.50 -11.79 7.13
CA CYS A 434 3.77 -12.83 6.43
C CYS A 434 2.57 -12.33 5.61
N SER A 435 2.11 -11.09 5.81
CA SER A 435 1.09 -10.44 4.99
C SER A 435 1.76 -9.43 4.07
N ARG A 436 1.77 -9.64 2.76
CA ARG A 436 2.42 -8.72 1.81
C ARG A 436 1.47 -8.20 0.75
N VAL A 437 1.62 -6.92 0.45
CA VAL A 437 0.89 -6.18 -0.59
C VAL A 437 1.86 -5.18 -1.20
N ALA A 438 1.77 -4.93 -2.50
CA ALA A 438 2.70 -4.04 -3.20
C ALA A 438 2.03 -2.70 -3.54
N HIS A 439 2.75 -1.58 -3.41
CA HIS A 439 2.26 -0.21 -3.62
C HIS A 439 3.01 0.50 -4.75
N ILE A 440 2.32 1.27 -5.59
CA ILE A 440 2.97 2.07 -6.65
C ILE A 440 3.59 3.34 -6.07
N ALA A 441 4.92 3.35 -5.95
CA ALA A 441 5.68 4.48 -5.39
C ALA A 441 5.77 5.67 -6.37
N ARG A 442 4.78 6.56 -6.31
CA ARG A 442 4.68 7.76 -7.17
C ARG A 442 5.85 8.72 -7.02
N THR A 443 6.24 9.38 -8.12
CA THR A 443 7.21 10.49 -8.12
C THR A 443 6.68 11.77 -7.48
N LYS A 444 5.35 11.99 -7.54
CA LYS A 444 4.67 13.14 -6.94
C LYS A 444 3.26 12.77 -6.45
N LYS A 445 2.67 13.65 -5.62
CA LYS A 445 1.27 13.53 -5.18
C LYS A 445 0.39 14.41 -6.08
N PRO A 446 -0.41 13.86 -7.01
CA PRO A 446 -1.11 14.66 -8.02
C PRO A 446 -2.35 15.40 -7.50
N TYR A 447 -2.65 15.31 -6.20
CA TYR A 447 -3.93 15.72 -5.63
C TYR A 447 -3.99 17.17 -5.12
N HIS A 448 -2.86 17.81 -4.83
CA HIS A 448 -2.80 19.20 -4.38
C HIS A 448 -1.40 19.81 -4.55
N ASN A 449 -1.32 21.05 -5.05
CA ASN A 449 -0.04 21.72 -5.33
C ASN A 449 0.70 22.23 -4.08
N ASN A 450 -0.01 22.42 -2.96
CA ASN A 450 0.59 22.85 -1.69
C ASN A 450 0.05 21.99 -0.53
N ILE A 451 0.67 20.83 -0.31
CA ILE A 451 0.31 19.96 0.82
C ILE A 451 0.80 20.52 2.17
N GLY A 452 1.87 21.32 2.19
CA GLY A 452 2.54 21.76 3.42
C GLY A 452 1.64 22.58 4.35
N VAL A 453 0.73 23.41 3.80
CA VAL A 453 -0.26 24.15 4.60
C VAL A 453 -1.22 23.21 5.32
N HIS A 454 -1.69 22.15 4.66
CA HIS A 454 -2.58 21.15 5.23
C HIS A 454 -1.85 20.27 6.25
N THR A 455 -0.68 19.72 5.92
CA THR A 455 0.11 18.91 6.87
C THR A 455 0.44 19.71 8.12
N ARG A 456 0.91 20.95 7.99
CA ARG A 456 1.23 21.81 9.14
C ARG A 456 0.02 22.05 10.04
N ARG A 457 -1.15 22.34 9.44
CA ARG A 457 -2.40 22.51 10.19
C ARG A 457 -2.82 21.22 10.91
N ASN A 458 -2.78 20.08 10.22
CA ASN A 458 -3.14 18.79 10.79
C ASN A 458 -2.17 18.37 11.90
N ALA A 459 -0.87 18.63 11.74
CA ALA A 459 0.15 18.34 12.74
C ALA A 459 -0.08 19.12 14.05
N LEU A 460 -0.51 20.39 13.98
CA LEU A 460 -0.92 21.15 15.16
C LEU A 460 -2.14 20.52 15.86
N ARG A 461 -3.13 19.99 15.12
CA ARG A 461 -4.25 19.26 15.73
C ARG A 461 -3.80 18.01 16.48
N VAL A 462 -2.82 17.27 15.94
CA VAL A 462 -2.22 16.12 16.64
C VAL A 462 -1.48 16.57 17.89
N ALA A 463 -0.66 17.60 17.76
CA ALA A 463 0.16 18.12 18.85
C ALA A 463 -0.69 18.60 20.04
N GLU A 464 -1.73 19.39 19.80
CA GLU A 464 -2.62 19.95 20.83
C GLU A 464 -3.52 18.91 21.51
N VAL A 465 -3.91 17.83 20.82
CA VAL A 465 -4.76 16.77 21.40
C VAL A 465 -3.94 15.71 22.12
N TRP A 466 -2.81 15.28 21.55
CA TRP A 466 -2.16 14.02 21.90
C TRP A 466 -0.74 14.13 22.44
N MET A 467 -0.05 15.26 22.27
CA MET A 467 1.40 15.33 22.51
C MET A 467 1.81 16.06 23.79
N ASP A 468 0.85 16.45 24.64
CA ASP A 468 1.07 17.05 25.95
C ASP A 468 2.10 18.21 25.89
N GLU A 469 3.06 18.29 26.81
CA GLU A 469 4.16 19.27 26.77
C GLU A 469 5.09 19.12 25.54
N HIS A 470 5.22 17.92 24.97
CA HIS A 470 6.06 17.65 23.80
C HIS A 470 5.53 18.29 22.51
N LYS A 471 4.30 18.86 22.52
CA LYS A 471 3.80 19.67 21.41
C LYS A 471 4.77 20.79 21.02
N ALA A 472 5.53 21.34 21.97
CA ALA A 472 6.59 22.32 21.71
C ALA A 472 7.59 21.85 20.64
N SER A 473 7.92 20.56 20.59
CA SER A 473 8.81 20.00 19.57
C SER A 473 8.24 20.08 18.16
N VAL A 474 6.91 19.94 18.00
CA VAL A 474 6.22 20.11 16.70
C VAL A 474 6.24 21.56 16.25
N TYR A 475 5.99 22.49 17.19
CA TYR A 475 6.07 23.94 16.93
C TYR A 475 7.49 24.35 16.50
N MET A 476 8.52 23.85 17.19
CA MET A 476 9.91 24.08 16.83
C MET A 476 10.26 23.50 15.45
N ALA A 477 9.86 22.27 15.16
CA ALA A 477 10.16 21.59 13.89
C ALA A 477 9.56 22.33 12.68
N TRP A 478 8.33 22.83 12.80
CA TRP A 478 7.68 23.64 11.77
C TRP A 478 8.08 25.13 11.78
N ASN A 479 9.01 25.56 12.64
CA ASN A 479 9.45 26.96 12.81
C ASN A 479 8.28 27.94 13.14
N ILE A 480 7.35 27.48 13.98
CA ILE A 480 6.13 28.18 14.41
C ILE A 480 6.31 28.73 15.84
N PRO A 481 6.00 30.01 16.13
CA PRO A 481 5.97 30.53 17.50
C PRO A 481 5.02 29.75 18.43
N MET A 482 5.41 29.57 19.71
CA MET A 482 4.60 28.81 20.70
C MET A 482 3.22 29.41 20.96
N GLU A 483 3.08 30.72 20.80
CA GLU A 483 1.86 31.49 21.02
C GLU A 483 1.63 32.44 19.84
N ASN A 484 0.39 32.85 19.60
CA ASN A 484 0.03 33.90 18.63
C ASN A 484 0.55 33.68 17.19
N HIS A 485 0.74 32.41 16.80
CA HIS A 485 1.28 32.03 15.48
C HIS A 485 0.30 32.20 14.30
N GLY A 486 -0.97 32.53 14.56
CA GLY A 486 -1.96 32.86 13.52
C GLY A 486 -2.36 31.70 12.59
N ILE A 487 -2.17 30.44 12.99
CA ILE A 487 -2.60 29.27 12.22
C ILE A 487 -3.88 28.73 12.86
N ASP A 488 -5.01 28.85 12.16
CA ASP A 488 -6.26 28.23 12.57
C ASP A 488 -6.26 26.72 12.27
N PHE A 489 -6.14 25.92 13.32
CA PHE A 489 -6.25 24.46 13.26
C PHE A 489 -7.67 23.95 13.55
N GLY A 490 -8.66 24.83 13.74
CA GLY A 490 -10.07 24.52 13.99
C GLY A 490 -10.33 23.89 15.36
N ASP A 491 -11.62 23.65 15.68
CA ASP A 491 -12.00 23.06 16.97
C ASP A 491 -11.46 21.62 17.15
N ILE A 492 -10.96 21.35 18.35
CA ILE A 492 -10.43 20.07 18.82
C ILE A 492 -11.18 19.55 20.07
N SER A 493 -12.20 20.26 20.55
CA SER A 493 -12.94 19.96 21.79
C SER A 493 -13.39 18.50 21.88
N GLN A 494 -13.98 17.97 20.81
CA GLN A 494 -14.44 16.58 20.70
C GLN A 494 -13.28 15.57 20.78
N ARG A 495 -12.11 15.90 20.22
CA ARG A 495 -10.92 15.04 20.22
C ARG A 495 -10.26 14.99 21.60
N VAL A 496 -10.22 16.13 22.29
CA VAL A 496 -9.78 16.22 23.70
C VAL A 496 -10.76 15.48 24.63
N ALA A 497 -12.08 15.62 24.41
CA ALA A 497 -13.09 14.89 25.18
C ALA A 497 -12.99 13.37 24.96
N LEU A 498 -12.78 12.92 23.71
CA LEU A 498 -12.57 11.52 23.36
C LEU A 498 -11.35 10.94 24.10
N ARG A 499 -10.19 11.62 24.04
CA ARG A 499 -8.96 11.19 24.75
C ARG A 499 -9.20 11.01 26.26
N LYS A 500 -9.97 11.92 26.88
CA LYS A 500 -10.36 11.81 28.30
C LYS A 500 -11.30 10.63 28.56
N SER A 501 -12.33 10.45 27.72
CA SER A 501 -13.33 9.39 27.90
C SER A 501 -12.75 7.97 27.74
N LEU A 502 -11.76 7.81 26.86
CA LEU A 502 -11.02 6.56 26.65
C LEU A 502 -9.91 6.33 27.70
N GLN A 503 -9.74 7.23 28.67
CA GLN A 503 -8.72 7.15 29.73
C GLN A 503 -7.29 6.92 29.18
N CYS A 504 -6.97 7.55 28.04
CA CYS A 504 -5.70 7.34 27.36
C CYS A 504 -4.53 7.86 28.20
N LYS A 505 -3.37 7.19 28.05
CA LYS A 505 -2.12 7.48 28.76
C LYS A 505 -1.52 8.83 28.35
N SER A 506 -0.43 9.25 29.00
CA SER A 506 0.34 10.44 28.62
C SER A 506 1.20 10.18 27.38
N PHE A 507 1.62 11.25 26.70
CA PHE A 507 2.56 11.16 25.59
C PHE A 507 3.96 10.74 26.07
N ASP A 508 4.36 11.12 27.28
CA ASP A 508 5.59 10.60 27.91
C ASP A 508 5.57 9.07 28.03
N TRP A 509 4.44 8.47 28.46
CA TRP A 509 4.31 7.01 28.47
C TRP A 509 4.48 6.42 27.07
N TYR A 510 3.90 7.06 26.05
CA TYR A 510 4.04 6.63 24.66
C TYR A 510 5.51 6.67 24.20
N LEU A 511 6.23 7.76 24.46
CA LEU A 511 7.65 7.85 24.14
C LEU A 511 8.44 6.77 24.87
N ASP A 512 8.26 6.61 26.18
CA ASP A 512 9.07 5.70 26.99
C ASP A 512 8.76 4.20 26.74
N ASN A 513 7.55 3.87 26.30
CA ASN A 513 7.08 2.48 26.16
C ASN A 513 6.84 2.02 24.71
N VAL A 514 6.74 2.94 23.75
CA VAL A 514 6.38 2.66 22.35
C VAL A 514 7.46 3.14 21.39
N TYR A 515 7.96 4.37 21.57
CA TYR A 515 8.95 4.98 20.66
C TYR A 515 10.16 5.59 21.41
N PRO A 516 10.90 4.79 22.22
CA PRO A 516 11.98 5.29 23.07
C PRO A 516 13.19 5.83 22.29
N GLU A 517 13.31 5.50 21.01
CA GLU A 517 14.35 6.01 20.12
C GLU A 517 14.12 7.48 19.70
N MET A 518 12.91 8.04 19.90
CA MET A 518 12.56 9.39 19.47
C MET A 518 13.22 10.46 20.37
N ARG A 519 14.16 11.23 19.82
CA ARG A 519 14.91 12.27 20.57
C ARG A 519 13.98 13.35 21.14
N LYS A 520 14.02 13.54 22.47
CA LYS A 520 13.33 14.63 23.20
C LYS A 520 14.14 15.95 23.14
N TYR A 521 13.50 17.13 23.12
CA TYR A 521 14.11 18.44 22.80
C TYR A 521 14.00 19.51 23.90
N ASN A 522 13.90 19.07 25.16
CA ASN A 522 13.48 19.84 26.33
C ASN A 522 14.47 20.93 26.80
N ASN A 523 15.68 21.00 26.23
CA ASN A 523 16.74 21.94 26.61
C ASN A 523 16.82 23.22 25.75
N THR A 524 15.87 23.41 24.84
CA THR A 524 15.86 24.53 23.90
C THR A 524 15.48 25.85 24.57
N LEU A 525 16.24 26.92 24.32
CA LEU A 525 15.90 28.29 24.73
C LEU A 525 15.37 29.11 23.54
N PHE A 526 16.06 29.04 22.39
CA PHE A 526 15.71 29.79 21.20
C PHE A 526 15.73 28.89 19.96
N TYR A 527 14.85 29.13 18.99
CA TYR A 527 14.79 28.37 17.74
C TYR A 527 14.28 29.20 16.54
N GLY A 528 14.51 28.69 15.34
CA GLY A 528 14.08 29.29 14.08
C GLY A 528 15.22 29.97 13.35
N GLU A 529 14.89 30.92 12.50
CA GLU A 529 15.87 31.68 11.71
C GLU A 529 16.86 32.44 12.60
N LEU A 530 18.16 32.29 12.33
CA LEU A 530 19.23 33.02 13.00
C LEU A 530 19.77 34.13 12.09
N ARG A 531 19.46 35.39 12.44
CA ARG A 531 19.68 36.58 11.62
C ARG A 531 20.77 37.49 12.19
N SER A 532 21.55 38.11 11.30
CA SER A 532 22.59 39.09 11.64
C SER A 532 22.05 40.52 11.65
N SER A 533 22.50 41.34 12.61
CA SER A 533 22.23 42.79 12.60
C SER A 533 22.90 43.54 11.45
N LYS A 534 23.94 42.98 10.82
CA LYS A 534 24.63 43.58 9.65
C LYS A 534 23.99 43.22 8.31
N ALA A 535 23.26 42.11 8.25
CA ALA A 535 22.61 41.59 7.05
C ALA A 535 21.29 40.90 7.42
N ASN A 536 20.27 41.70 7.75
CA ASN A 536 18.98 41.24 8.28
C ASN A 536 18.13 40.37 7.34
N HIS A 537 18.46 40.36 6.04
CA HIS A 537 17.85 39.54 4.99
C HIS A 537 18.58 38.20 4.79
N LEU A 538 19.72 37.99 5.45
CA LEU A 538 20.49 36.76 5.43
C LEU A 538 20.35 36.03 6.77
N CYS A 539 20.20 34.72 6.66
CA CYS A 539 20.08 33.78 7.76
C CYS A 539 21.27 32.83 7.73
N ILE A 540 21.68 32.32 8.90
CA ILE A 540 22.62 31.20 8.96
C ILE A 540 21.93 29.95 8.40
N ASP A 541 22.63 29.24 7.51
CA ASP A 541 22.12 28.11 6.73
C ASP A 541 23.12 26.94 6.72
N GLN A 542 22.62 25.70 6.68
CA GLN A 542 23.46 24.50 6.59
C GLN A 542 24.32 24.45 5.32
N GLY A 543 23.89 25.09 4.23
CA GLY A 543 24.56 25.05 2.93
C GLY A 543 24.66 23.64 2.33
N ALA A 544 25.59 23.46 1.40
CA ALA A 544 25.90 22.14 0.85
C ALA A 544 26.48 21.23 1.95
N LYS A 545 25.90 20.03 2.12
CA LYS A 545 26.19 19.13 3.25
C LYS A 545 27.68 18.73 3.31
N GLU A 546 28.27 18.61 2.13
CA GLU A 546 29.63 18.21 1.76
C GLU A 546 30.68 19.25 2.15
N ASN A 547 30.31 20.53 2.28
CA ASN A 547 31.23 21.61 2.63
C ASN A 547 31.54 21.64 4.14
N HIS A 548 30.82 20.86 4.95
CA HIS A 548 30.94 20.78 6.41
C HIS A 548 31.01 22.12 7.17
N THR A 549 30.44 23.19 6.60
CA THR A 549 30.54 24.56 7.11
C THR A 549 29.19 25.25 7.00
N ALA A 550 28.83 26.05 8.01
CA ALA A 550 27.63 26.88 7.95
C ALA A 550 27.87 28.14 7.11
N ILE A 551 26.86 28.59 6.37
CA ILE A 551 26.94 29.74 5.47
C ILE A 551 25.92 30.83 5.82
N LEU A 552 25.94 31.95 5.10
CA LEU A 552 24.82 32.89 5.03
C LEU A 552 24.04 32.68 3.72
N HIS A 553 22.72 32.65 3.81
CA HIS A 553 21.81 32.50 2.67
C HIS A 553 20.58 33.41 2.86
N PRO A 554 19.92 33.90 1.80
CA PRO A 554 18.63 34.58 1.90
C PRO A 554 17.65 33.85 2.81
N CYS A 555 17.05 34.58 3.76
CA CYS A 555 16.12 34.01 4.73
C CYS A 555 14.87 33.45 4.04
N HIS A 556 14.65 32.15 4.16
CA HIS A 556 13.42 31.45 3.78
C HIS A 556 12.76 30.72 4.95
N GLY A 557 13.50 30.37 6.02
CA GLY A 557 12.94 29.80 7.25
C GLY A 557 12.53 28.32 7.17
N TRP A 558 13.07 27.57 6.20
CA TRP A 558 12.88 26.12 6.05
C TRP A 558 13.95 25.36 6.87
N GLY A 559 13.87 24.02 6.93
CA GLY A 559 14.77 23.15 7.71
C GLY A 559 16.27 23.52 7.73
N PRO A 560 16.94 23.82 6.60
CA PRO A 560 18.35 24.22 6.58
C PRO A 560 18.69 25.51 7.38
N GLN A 561 17.70 26.36 7.66
CA GLN A 561 17.83 27.60 8.42
C GLN A 561 17.23 27.52 9.83
N LEU A 562 16.79 26.34 10.26
CA LEU A 562 16.29 26.11 11.60
C LEU A 562 17.49 26.03 12.56
N ALA A 563 17.87 27.16 13.14
CA ALA A 563 18.81 27.20 14.24
C ALA A 563 18.12 26.81 15.56
N ARG A 564 18.87 26.25 16.50
CA ARG A 564 18.38 25.92 17.85
C ARG A 564 19.49 26.12 18.89
N TYR A 565 19.28 27.05 19.82
CA TYR A 565 20.21 27.31 20.92
C TYR A 565 19.70 26.68 22.22
N THR A 566 20.57 25.98 22.94
CA THR A 566 20.22 25.23 24.15
C THR A 566 20.79 25.85 25.43
N ARG A 567 20.25 25.44 26.58
CA ARG A 567 20.69 25.89 27.91
C ARG A 567 22.17 25.60 28.20
N GLU A 568 22.72 24.55 27.62
CA GLU A 568 24.13 24.16 27.74
C GLU A 568 25.06 25.05 26.89
N GLY A 569 24.48 25.83 25.96
CA GLY A 569 25.18 26.71 25.04
C GLY A 569 25.48 26.07 23.67
N TYR A 570 24.86 24.94 23.33
CA TYR A 570 25.02 24.34 22.01
C TYR A 570 24.16 25.08 20.97
N LEU A 571 24.74 25.34 19.80
CA LEU A 571 24.05 25.95 18.67
C LEU A 571 23.91 24.91 17.55
N TYR A 572 22.73 24.31 17.43
CA TYR A 572 22.37 23.39 16.36
C TYR A 572 21.85 24.14 15.15
N LEU A 573 21.97 23.54 13.97
CA LEU A 573 21.48 24.08 12.71
C LEU A 573 21.00 22.95 11.79
N GLY A 574 19.74 23.02 11.36
CA GLY A 574 19.11 22.03 10.48
C GLY A 574 17.74 21.55 10.98
N PRO A 575 17.08 20.67 10.21
CA PRO A 575 15.81 20.07 10.60
C PRO A 575 15.91 19.29 11.92
N MET A 576 14.80 19.23 12.66
CA MET A 576 14.72 18.47 13.90
C MET A 576 14.56 16.98 13.62
N GLY A 577 15.62 16.25 13.91
CA GLY A 577 15.70 14.80 13.83
C GLY A 577 14.75 14.04 14.76
N SER A 578 14.67 12.73 14.54
CA SER A 578 13.96 11.79 15.43
C SER A 578 14.89 10.70 15.90
N THR A 579 15.43 9.92 14.98
CA THR A 579 16.27 8.74 15.23
C THR A 579 17.56 8.83 14.41
N GLY A 580 18.70 9.07 15.07
CA GLY A 580 20.03 8.94 14.47
C GLY A 580 20.87 10.22 14.39
N ASP A 581 21.82 10.21 13.44
CA ASP A 581 22.98 11.11 13.30
C ASP A 581 22.66 12.43 12.55
N ASP A 582 21.45 12.96 12.74
CA ASP A 582 20.86 14.04 11.94
C ASP A 582 21.13 15.46 12.49
N THR A 583 21.28 15.63 13.80
CA THR A 583 21.53 16.96 14.41
C THR A 583 23.01 17.37 14.34
N ARG A 584 23.32 18.34 13.47
CA ARG A 584 24.64 19.01 13.41
C ARG A 584 24.67 20.26 14.30
N CYS A 585 25.81 20.54 14.92
CA CYS A 585 26.07 21.78 15.66
C CYS A 585 27.19 22.60 15.01
N ILE A 586 27.15 23.92 15.25
CA ILE A 586 28.19 24.88 14.87
C ILE A 586 29.33 24.79 15.88
N VAL A 587 30.57 24.67 15.37
CA VAL A 587 31.80 24.43 16.12
C VAL A 587 32.91 25.36 15.65
N ASP A 588 33.71 25.83 16.61
CA ASP A 588 35.00 26.47 16.37
C ASP A 588 36.11 25.43 16.60
N ASP A 589 36.74 24.97 15.53
CA ASP A 589 37.85 24.01 15.54
C ASP A 589 39.22 24.66 15.85
N GLN A 590 39.22 25.96 16.14
CA GLN A 590 40.38 26.84 16.37
C GLN A 590 41.37 26.94 15.19
N THR A 591 41.09 26.30 14.05
CA THR A 591 41.98 26.23 12.88
C THR A 591 41.36 26.95 11.68
N SER A 592 40.10 26.65 11.40
CA SER A 592 39.36 27.24 10.28
C SER A 592 38.93 28.67 10.59
N ARG A 593 38.84 29.50 9.53
CA ARG A 593 38.14 30.79 9.58
C ARG A 593 36.63 30.64 9.47
N PHE A 594 36.13 29.50 9.01
CA PHE A 594 34.70 29.24 8.80
C PHE A 594 34.14 28.38 9.94
N PRO A 595 32.92 28.65 10.43
CA PRO A 595 32.29 27.79 11.44
C PRO A 595 32.02 26.40 10.88
N GLN A 596 32.61 25.40 11.53
CA GLN A 596 32.42 24.00 11.15
C GLN A 596 31.04 23.53 11.60
N LEU A 597 30.37 22.75 10.76
CA LEU A 597 29.06 22.16 11.01
C LEU A 597 29.21 20.65 11.08
N VAL A 598 29.22 20.08 12.27
CA VAL A 598 29.57 18.66 12.52
C VAL A 598 28.56 17.98 13.43
N ASN A 599 28.56 16.66 13.49
CA ASN A 599 27.75 15.93 14.47
C ASN A 599 28.20 16.33 15.90
N CYS A 600 27.27 16.83 16.71
CA CYS A 600 27.52 17.35 18.05
C CYS A 600 28.14 16.30 18.99
N ASP A 601 27.73 15.04 18.85
CA ASP A 601 28.12 13.95 19.75
C ASP A 601 29.55 13.45 19.45
N LYS A 602 30.04 13.70 18.23
CA LYS A 602 31.41 13.33 17.79
C LYS A 602 32.47 14.36 18.20
N VAL A 603 32.07 15.51 18.76
CA VAL A 603 32.97 16.56 19.22
C VAL A 603 33.29 16.37 20.70
N THR A 604 34.52 15.94 20.98
CA THR A 604 35.01 15.63 22.34
C THR A 604 35.26 16.89 23.18
N ASN A 605 35.81 17.95 22.59
CA ASN A 605 36.05 19.20 23.31
C ASN A 605 34.77 20.03 23.42
N VAL A 606 34.11 19.95 24.58
CA VAL A 606 32.86 20.67 24.86
C VAL A 606 32.99 22.19 24.65
N LYS A 607 34.14 22.79 24.93
CA LYS A 607 34.34 24.25 24.77
C LYS A 607 34.26 24.68 23.29
N GLN A 608 34.68 23.83 22.35
CA GLN A 608 34.64 24.15 20.91
C GLN A 608 33.22 24.19 20.35
N LYS A 609 32.29 23.41 20.93
CA LYS A 609 30.86 23.37 20.53
C LYS A 609 29.93 24.23 21.38
N THR A 610 30.44 24.91 22.42
CA THR A 610 29.63 25.77 23.30
C THR A 610 29.85 27.24 23.03
N TRP A 611 28.75 28.00 23.03
CA TRP A 611 28.68 29.40 22.69
C TRP A 611 27.99 30.18 23.83
N ASN A 612 28.52 31.36 24.14
CA ASN A 612 27.81 32.37 24.92
C ASN A 612 26.93 33.19 23.97
N PHE A 613 25.64 33.27 24.25
CA PHE A 613 24.67 34.04 23.46
C PHE A 613 23.43 34.40 24.30
N SER A 614 23.03 35.67 24.20
CA SER A 614 21.69 36.15 24.56
C SER A 614 21.10 36.88 23.35
N GLN A 615 19.77 37.01 23.28
CA GLN A 615 19.10 37.68 22.16
C GLN A 615 19.62 39.12 21.97
N ASN A 616 19.97 39.47 20.74
CA ASN A 616 20.57 40.76 20.35
C ASN A 616 21.98 41.01 20.89
N GLU A 617 22.72 39.95 21.25
CA GLU A 617 24.15 40.00 21.59
C GLU A 617 25.01 39.29 20.54
N ALA A 618 26.33 39.27 20.75
CA ALA A 618 27.26 38.49 19.94
C ALA A 618 27.20 37.00 20.30
N ILE A 619 27.46 36.11 19.34
CA ILE A 619 27.59 34.67 19.57
C ILE A 619 29.08 34.34 19.67
N MET A 620 29.58 34.14 20.88
CA MET A 620 31.01 33.98 21.18
C MET A 620 31.35 32.55 21.61
N ASN A 621 32.38 31.95 21.02
CA ASN A 621 32.81 30.59 21.34
C ASN A 621 33.56 30.49 22.68
N ARG A 622 33.29 29.46 23.48
CA ARG A 622 33.93 29.28 24.80
C ARG A 622 35.35 28.72 24.78
N ALA A 623 35.84 28.18 23.66
CA ALA A 623 37.23 27.72 23.51
C ALA A 623 38.16 28.80 22.96
N SER A 624 37.72 29.53 21.92
CA SER A 624 38.58 30.45 21.17
C SER A 624 38.37 31.93 21.54
N GLY A 625 37.25 32.30 22.14
CA GLY A 625 36.83 33.70 22.28
C GLY A 625 36.45 34.39 20.96
N ARG A 626 36.45 33.68 19.82
CA ARG A 626 36.00 34.22 18.53
C ARG A 626 34.48 34.31 18.49
N CYS A 627 33.97 35.29 17.76
CA CYS A 627 32.55 35.43 17.48
C CYS A 627 32.17 34.94 16.08
N LEU A 628 30.92 34.47 15.93
CA LEU A 628 30.28 34.39 14.62
C LEU A 628 30.03 35.81 14.09
N GLU A 629 30.51 36.08 12.89
CA GLU A 629 30.54 37.41 12.29
C GLU A 629 30.11 37.33 10.81
N ALA A 630 29.34 38.33 10.37
CA ALA A 630 28.95 38.51 8.98
C ALA A 630 29.87 39.57 8.35
N THR A 631 30.74 39.14 7.44
CA THR A 631 31.74 40.02 6.81
C THR A 631 31.40 40.23 5.33
N LYS A 632 31.47 41.47 4.85
CA LYS A 632 31.24 41.79 3.43
C LYS A 632 32.15 40.96 2.52
N SER A 633 31.61 40.50 1.40
CA SER A 633 32.29 39.67 0.42
C SER A 633 31.80 40.01 -0.99
N SER A 634 32.64 39.80 -2.00
CA SER A 634 32.23 39.82 -3.41
C SER A 634 31.49 38.54 -3.84
N ALA A 635 31.52 37.50 -3.00
CA ALA A 635 30.82 36.22 -3.20
C ALA A 635 29.68 36.03 -2.17
N TYR A 636 28.86 35.00 -2.38
CA TYR A 636 27.81 34.53 -1.45
C TYR A 636 26.86 35.63 -0.96
N PHE A 637 25.97 36.11 -1.83
CA PHE A 637 24.94 37.12 -1.49
C PHE A 637 25.49 38.39 -0.78
N GLY A 638 26.76 38.72 -1.03
CA GLY A 638 27.45 39.89 -0.49
C GLY A 638 28.07 39.72 0.91
N HIS A 639 27.89 38.57 1.58
CA HIS A 639 28.41 38.34 2.94
C HIS A 639 28.86 36.90 3.19
N LEU A 640 29.97 36.74 3.91
CA LEU A 640 30.45 35.46 4.42
C LEU A 640 30.23 35.34 5.94
N LEU A 641 29.89 34.13 6.38
CA LEU A 641 29.91 33.74 7.79
C LEU A 641 31.33 33.34 8.19
N VAL A 642 31.90 33.99 9.20
CA VAL A 642 33.29 33.75 9.64
C VAL A 642 33.44 33.76 11.16
N LEU A 643 34.53 33.17 11.64
CA LEU A 643 35.00 33.19 13.02
C LEU A 643 36.20 34.13 13.17
N GLN A 644 36.00 35.22 13.89
CA GLN A 644 37.03 36.28 14.09
C GLN A 644 36.81 37.00 15.44
N PRO A 645 37.69 37.92 15.87
CA PRO A 645 37.46 38.72 17.07
C PRO A 645 36.13 39.47 17.01
N CYS A 646 35.44 39.54 18.15
CA CYS A 646 34.11 40.10 18.27
C CYS A 646 34.08 41.60 17.93
N SER A 647 33.30 41.99 16.94
CA SER A 647 33.18 43.38 16.46
C SER A 647 31.98 44.15 17.03
N GLY A 648 31.27 43.55 18.00
CA GLY A 648 29.99 44.05 18.49
C GLY A 648 28.79 43.73 17.59
N GLN A 649 28.95 42.81 16.62
CA GLN A 649 27.81 42.31 15.84
C GLN A 649 26.78 41.62 16.74
N LYS A 650 25.50 41.92 16.48
CA LYS A 650 24.37 41.33 17.20
C LYS A 650 23.69 40.27 16.35
N TRP A 651 23.20 39.24 17.00
CA TRP A 651 22.44 38.15 16.39
C TRP A 651 21.09 37.98 17.09
N THR A 652 20.10 37.52 16.34
CA THR A 652 18.75 37.27 16.86
C THR A 652 18.26 35.92 16.33
N ILE A 653 17.76 35.06 17.22
CA ILE A 653 17.06 33.83 16.84
C ILE A 653 15.56 34.11 16.92
N LYS A 654 14.84 33.86 15.82
CA LYS A 654 13.45 34.29 15.57
C LYS A 654 12.46 34.02 16.73
N ASN A 655 12.47 32.82 17.29
CA ASN A 655 11.51 32.39 18.30
C ASN A 655 12.20 32.06 19.63
N THR A 656 11.47 32.24 20.73
CA THR A 656 11.88 31.85 22.09
C THR A 656 10.95 30.78 22.62
N VAL A 657 11.50 29.76 23.28
CA VAL A 657 10.73 28.84 24.10
C VAL A 657 10.54 29.51 25.46
N LYS A 658 9.31 29.91 25.78
CA LYS A 658 8.97 30.30 27.16
C LYS A 658 9.07 29.04 28.03
N VAL A 659 9.88 29.12 29.08
CA VAL A 659 10.06 28.08 30.10
C VAL A 659 9.10 28.34 31.25
#